data_AF-A0A9W7SSQ3-F1
#
_entry.id   AF-A0A9W7SSQ3-F1
#
_cell.length_a   1.000
_cell.length_b   1.000
_cell.length_c   1.000
_cell.angle_alpha   90.00
_cell.angle_beta   90.00
_cell.angle_gamma   90.00
#
_symmetry.space_group_name_H-M   'P 1'
#
loop_
_entity.id
_entity.type
_entity.pdbx_description
1 polymer ?
#
loop_
_entity_poly.entity_id
_entity_poly.type
_entity_poly.pdbx_seq_one_letter_code
_entity_poly.pdbx_strand_id
1 'polypeptide(L)'
;MASSVPSKQKGVVITKNGGTEVLEYKTDLEVPTPKEGQVLVKNDALAPSFPYILGREGEGTIVKAGGGDLHGLKEGDRVVWMAEQGYQEYTAAPAAKTVKVPGSFKKGQAAASLLQGLTAWTLIREAHHVKEDDWVLVHAAAGGTGLLLCQLLKAVGANAIGTASTPEKVEAAKKAGATHVINYSHEDVKSKVMELTNGQGVIAVFDGVGKDTFDLSMDCLARKGSMISFGNASGAVPPLTIARLSAKNARLMRPTLFNYLVTREEFEHYSNELFGFIEKGELDIKVHKTYPLSEVASAHQDLEGRKTSGKLLLDPTISIVASNVMLNSLDATNHMSRTATKMTSLLELSHELLHCIFIDLEPADLASLSRTCHTLNSYVRGNRLLHKDLYVRRYDEPQGKMEPDWENDIHDLVKLERILESESRQSKSQYLEYVAKQMNRLIERSKADSEESMNIRLLTEYFKDTNNIDVFLCASGLFERARTENQRAAATEDLRQASAKLHCLYGVPIDNVPRGSRSSFSMPRPDMPSMCTRLQLRPHMMHTYARSKVYDLREYTDNTLWGPFMNDGSHRVDWEKVEAVMIVLGFNLDKFSEREQGRWPKVWDRPFVGASPNSYLSLPAAPGPTKDMDEEMSKIREMALSLDAQDPYGISGTWMRVVCFLDYNDLYAFNFTQRIPDDEPREPIATEEAIRLIKIKLQVTKIEPPGSGDEDDDETGGDGLDWSGFRGERLPVVHFRGTSRSLHASWDPNANSRIRGTVRQTPEGEIRWTTFSIFHGEERWRSEGIQVGGLRSARGVLGNWFDKDYDEHGPAGPTAFWKVTDDLEEEKTGSASVFFHT
;
A
#
# COMPACT_ATOMS: atom_id res chain seq x y z
N MET A 1 -12.05 -45.38 21.26
CA MET A 1 -12.85 -45.32 20.01
C MET A 1 -12.29 -44.18 19.19
N ALA A 2 -11.81 -44.41 17.97
CA ALA A 2 -11.34 -43.35 17.09
C ALA A 2 -12.56 -42.49 16.71
N SER A 3 -12.60 -41.25 17.22
CA SER A 3 -13.57 -40.25 16.80
C SER A 3 -13.48 -40.11 15.29
N SER A 4 -14.60 -40.31 14.57
CA SER A 4 -14.64 -40.06 13.13
C SER A 4 -14.23 -38.62 12.87
N VAL A 5 -13.14 -38.42 12.13
CA VAL A 5 -12.66 -37.09 11.73
C VAL A 5 -13.70 -36.47 10.79
N PRO A 6 -14.24 -35.27 11.09
CA PRO A 6 -15.22 -34.63 10.22
C PRO A 6 -14.59 -34.14 8.91
N SER A 7 -15.41 -33.87 7.88
CA SER A 7 -14.92 -33.26 6.63
C SER A 7 -14.73 -31.74 6.74
N LYS A 8 -15.51 -31.09 7.62
CA LYS A 8 -15.48 -29.65 7.86
C LYS A 8 -15.09 -29.32 9.30
N GLN A 9 -14.53 -28.13 9.52
CA GLN A 9 -14.09 -27.61 10.81
C GLN A 9 -14.26 -26.09 10.90
N LYS A 10 -14.22 -25.57 12.13
CA LYS A 10 -14.17 -24.15 12.42
C LYS A 10 -12.72 -23.66 12.47
N GLY A 11 -12.50 -22.42 12.04
CA GLY A 11 -11.18 -21.79 12.07
C GLY A 11 -11.24 -20.30 11.74
N VAL A 12 -10.11 -19.62 11.89
CA VAL A 12 -9.99 -18.18 11.60
C VAL A 12 -9.12 -17.99 10.36
N VAL A 13 -9.62 -17.19 9.42
CA VAL A 13 -8.90 -16.82 8.20
C VAL A 13 -8.78 -15.31 8.06
N ILE A 14 -7.77 -14.89 7.29
CA ILE A 14 -7.63 -13.52 6.82
C ILE A 14 -7.66 -13.55 5.28
N THR A 15 -8.54 -12.75 4.68
CA THR A 15 -8.71 -12.69 3.21
C THR A 15 -8.03 -11.46 2.59
N LYS A 16 -7.70 -10.47 3.43
CA LYS A 16 -7.02 -9.23 3.09
C LYS A 16 -6.20 -8.72 4.29
N ASN A 17 -5.25 -7.82 4.04
CA ASN A 17 -4.55 -7.11 5.10
C ASN A 17 -5.48 -6.06 5.74
N GLY A 18 -5.33 -5.83 7.05
CA GLY A 18 -6.07 -4.84 7.83
C GLY A 18 -5.82 -5.03 9.34
N GLY A 19 -6.55 -4.31 10.18
CA GLY A 19 -6.54 -4.49 11.63
C GLY A 19 -7.33 -5.72 12.06
N THR A 20 -7.65 -5.84 13.36
CA THR A 20 -8.36 -7.02 13.91
C THR A 20 -9.73 -7.30 13.26
N GLU A 21 -10.32 -6.32 12.56
CA GLU A 21 -11.56 -6.44 11.82
C GLU A 21 -11.49 -7.39 10.62
N VAL A 22 -10.29 -7.74 10.12
CA VAL A 22 -10.14 -8.68 8.99
C VAL A 22 -10.09 -10.15 9.43
N LEU A 23 -10.14 -10.41 10.74
CA LEU A 23 -10.13 -11.76 11.30
C LEU A 23 -11.53 -12.40 11.15
N GLU A 24 -11.68 -13.27 10.15
CA GLU A 24 -12.94 -13.95 9.86
C GLU A 24 -12.99 -15.33 10.54
N TYR A 25 -13.89 -15.50 11.51
CA TYR A 25 -14.23 -16.81 12.05
C TYR A 25 -15.17 -17.56 11.09
N LYS A 26 -14.68 -18.66 10.51
CA LYS A 26 -15.43 -19.53 9.60
C LYS A 26 -15.79 -20.85 10.27
N THR A 27 -16.90 -21.44 9.84
CA THR A 27 -17.43 -22.68 10.42
C THR A 27 -17.39 -23.87 9.47
N ASP A 28 -16.90 -23.67 8.25
CA ASP A 28 -17.02 -24.56 7.10
C ASP A 28 -15.69 -24.79 6.35
N LEU A 29 -14.55 -24.63 7.03
CA LEU A 29 -13.23 -24.92 6.49
C LEU A 29 -13.04 -26.44 6.31
N GLU A 30 -12.29 -26.87 5.31
CA GLU A 30 -11.96 -28.28 5.11
C GLU A 30 -11.00 -28.80 6.20
N VAL A 31 -11.19 -30.04 6.65
CA VAL A 31 -10.22 -30.71 7.52
C VAL A 31 -9.07 -31.26 6.67
N PRO A 32 -7.80 -30.90 6.95
CA PRO A 32 -6.68 -31.36 6.16
C PRO A 32 -6.46 -32.87 6.32
N THR A 33 -6.08 -33.54 5.23
CA THR A 33 -5.63 -34.94 5.27
C THR A 33 -4.12 -34.98 5.49
N PRO A 34 -3.62 -35.65 6.55
CA PRO A 34 -2.17 -35.72 6.81
C PRO A 34 -1.48 -36.53 5.69
N LYS A 35 -0.39 -35.98 5.15
CA LYS A 35 0.50 -36.66 4.20
C LYS A 35 1.52 -37.52 4.94
N GLU A 36 2.35 -38.23 4.19
CA GLU A 36 3.51 -38.94 4.74
C GLU A 36 4.39 -37.99 5.57
N GLY A 37 4.81 -38.41 6.78
CA GLY A 37 5.56 -37.60 7.74
C GLY A 37 4.75 -36.56 8.52
N GLN A 38 3.41 -36.58 8.43
CA GLN A 38 2.52 -35.67 9.14
C GLN A 38 1.57 -36.42 10.09
N VAL A 39 1.12 -35.72 11.13
CA VAL A 39 0.07 -36.18 12.05
C VAL A 39 -1.07 -35.16 12.07
N LEU A 40 -2.32 -35.64 12.08
CA LEU A 40 -3.49 -34.80 12.26
C LEU A 40 -3.77 -34.66 13.77
N VAL A 41 -3.73 -33.44 14.26
CA VAL A 41 -3.94 -33.10 15.68
C VAL A 41 -5.28 -32.40 15.85
N LYS A 42 -6.12 -32.88 16.77
CA LYS A 42 -7.30 -32.13 17.23
C LYS A 42 -6.86 -31.16 18.32
N ASN A 43 -6.94 -29.86 18.04
CA ASN A 43 -6.39 -28.81 18.88
C ASN A 43 -7.28 -28.53 20.11
N ASP A 44 -6.64 -28.34 21.26
CA ASP A 44 -7.22 -28.04 22.55
C ASP A 44 -6.90 -26.62 23.04
N ALA A 45 -5.74 -26.09 22.66
CA ALA A 45 -5.29 -24.73 22.99
C ALA A 45 -4.33 -24.20 21.90
N LEU A 46 -4.47 -22.92 21.56
CA LEU A 46 -3.80 -22.27 20.43
C LEU A 46 -3.23 -20.89 20.83
N ALA A 47 -2.15 -20.44 20.18
CA ALA A 47 -1.52 -19.13 20.47
C ALA A 47 -1.27 -18.25 19.22
N PRO A 48 -1.38 -16.89 19.33
CA PRO A 48 -1.38 -15.95 18.19
C PRO A 48 -0.03 -15.66 17.53
N SER A 49 -0.04 -15.53 16.18
CA SER A 49 1.10 -15.16 15.31
C SER A 49 0.71 -15.01 13.81
N PHE A 50 1.45 -14.22 13.00
CA PHE A 50 1.16 -13.79 11.60
C PHE A 50 1.89 -14.56 10.46
N PRO A 51 1.49 -14.47 9.15
CA PRO A 51 0.15 -14.46 8.45
C PRO A 51 -0.15 -15.81 7.69
N TYR A 52 -1.32 -16.00 7.02
CA TYR A 52 -1.93 -17.29 6.52
C TYR A 52 -2.89 -17.91 7.58
N ILE A 53 -3.58 -19.07 7.40
CA ILE A 53 -4.41 -19.65 8.51
C ILE A 53 -3.58 -19.52 9.78
N LEU A 54 -4.11 -18.76 10.74
CA LEU A 54 -3.27 -18.12 11.75
C LEU A 54 -2.73 -19.15 12.74
N GLY A 55 -1.80 -18.76 13.62
CA GLY A 55 -1.27 -19.63 14.66
C GLY A 55 -0.05 -20.45 14.24
N ARG A 56 0.98 -20.43 15.09
CA ARG A 56 2.30 -21.07 14.87
C ARG A 56 2.57 -22.25 15.82
N GLU A 57 1.73 -22.41 16.84
CA GLU A 57 1.87 -23.42 17.88
C GLU A 57 0.48 -23.84 18.39
N GLY A 58 0.38 -25.08 18.84
CA GLY A 58 -0.84 -25.62 19.43
C GLY A 58 -0.57 -26.86 20.26
N GLU A 59 -1.49 -27.14 21.18
CA GLU A 59 -1.55 -28.37 21.97
C GLU A 59 -2.82 -29.13 21.61
N GLY A 60 -2.74 -30.46 21.52
CA GLY A 60 -3.89 -31.29 21.21
C GLY A 60 -3.60 -32.78 21.27
N THR A 61 -4.50 -33.57 20.68
CA THR A 61 -4.37 -35.04 20.62
C THR A 61 -4.23 -35.49 19.17
N ILE A 62 -3.28 -36.40 18.89
CA ILE A 62 -3.16 -37.02 17.56
C ILE A 62 -4.39 -37.88 17.29
N VAL A 63 -5.18 -37.52 16.28
CA VAL A 63 -6.39 -38.25 15.88
C VAL A 63 -6.19 -39.11 14.63
N LYS A 64 -5.15 -38.84 13.85
CA LYS A 64 -4.80 -39.64 12.67
C LYS A 64 -3.31 -39.52 12.32
N ALA A 65 -2.67 -40.64 12.00
CA ALA A 65 -1.32 -40.68 11.45
C ALA A 65 -1.32 -40.67 9.90
N GLY A 66 -0.53 -39.80 9.27
CA GLY A 66 -0.07 -40.01 7.89
C GLY A 66 1.11 -40.98 7.93
N GLY A 67 1.30 -41.85 6.92
CA GLY A 67 2.37 -42.86 6.97
C GLY A 67 3.80 -42.31 7.08
N GLY A 68 4.82 -43.17 7.00
CA GLY A 68 6.24 -42.77 7.05
C GLY A 68 6.83 -42.78 8.47
N ASP A 69 7.98 -42.11 8.65
CA ASP A 69 8.60 -41.96 9.97
C ASP A 69 7.88 -40.88 10.80
N LEU A 70 7.35 -41.29 11.95
CA LEU A 70 6.61 -40.44 12.88
C LEU A 70 7.34 -40.24 14.20
N HIS A 71 8.62 -40.64 14.29
CA HIS A 71 9.47 -40.42 15.46
C HIS A 71 8.83 -40.93 16.78
N GLY A 72 8.14 -42.07 16.72
CA GLY A 72 7.50 -42.69 17.88
C GLY A 72 6.19 -42.03 18.36
N LEU A 73 5.66 -41.07 17.59
CA LEU A 73 4.32 -40.50 17.79
C LEU A 73 3.25 -41.47 17.29
N LYS A 74 2.14 -41.58 18.02
CA LYS A 74 1.01 -42.45 17.67
C LYS A 74 -0.33 -41.77 17.96
N GLU A 75 -1.38 -42.26 17.31
CA GLU A 75 -2.76 -41.85 17.59
C GLU A 75 -3.09 -42.01 19.08
N GLY A 76 -3.73 -40.98 19.64
CA GLY A 76 -4.05 -40.86 21.07
C GLY A 76 -2.97 -40.18 21.92
N ASP A 77 -1.76 -39.94 21.39
CA ASP A 77 -0.76 -39.16 22.12
C ASP A 77 -1.21 -37.69 22.27
N ARG A 78 -1.04 -37.13 23.48
CA ARG A 78 -1.15 -35.69 23.74
C ARG A 78 0.16 -35.01 23.36
N VAL A 79 0.09 -34.03 22.49
CA VAL A 79 1.24 -33.40 21.87
C VAL A 79 1.13 -31.89 21.86
N VAL A 80 2.30 -31.24 21.82
CA VAL A 80 2.43 -29.85 21.40
C VAL A 80 3.23 -29.84 20.11
N TRP A 81 2.90 -28.92 19.21
CA TRP A 81 3.49 -28.85 17.89
C TRP A 81 3.79 -27.41 17.50
N MET A 82 4.72 -27.24 16.56
CA MET A 82 5.07 -25.94 15.97
C MET A 82 5.02 -26.02 14.44
N ALA A 83 4.08 -25.31 13.83
CA ALA A 83 3.81 -25.30 12.39
C ALA A 83 2.93 -24.11 12.03
N GLU A 84 2.72 -23.81 10.76
CA GLU A 84 1.71 -22.82 10.34
C GLU A 84 0.30 -23.43 10.40
N GLN A 85 -0.75 -22.59 10.31
CA GLN A 85 -2.15 -23.03 10.27
C GLN A 85 -2.65 -23.67 11.58
N GLY A 86 -2.47 -22.98 12.71
CA GLY A 86 -2.95 -23.42 14.02
C GLY A 86 -4.37 -23.04 14.41
N TYR A 87 -4.93 -21.96 13.88
CA TYR A 87 -6.19 -21.36 14.33
C TYR A 87 -7.42 -22.08 13.78
N GLN A 88 -7.49 -23.36 14.09
CA GLN A 88 -8.50 -24.29 13.61
C GLN A 88 -8.61 -25.48 14.56
N GLU A 89 -9.72 -26.21 14.47
CA GLU A 89 -9.98 -27.38 15.33
C GLU A 89 -9.03 -28.56 15.04
N TYR A 90 -8.52 -28.70 13.80
CA TYR A 90 -7.63 -29.77 13.38
C TYR A 90 -6.46 -29.24 12.53
N THR A 91 -5.23 -29.57 12.92
CA THR A 91 -4.01 -29.18 12.19
C THR A 91 -3.22 -30.41 11.74
N ALA A 92 -2.80 -30.45 10.47
CA ALA A 92 -1.85 -31.45 9.98
C ALA A 92 -0.41 -30.98 10.28
N ALA A 93 0.10 -31.36 11.46
CA ALA A 93 1.42 -30.96 11.94
C ALA A 93 2.52 -31.90 11.40
N PRO A 94 3.70 -31.38 11.00
CA PRO A 94 4.85 -32.23 10.71
C PRO A 94 5.26 -33.03 11.95
N ALA A 95 5.44 -34.35 11.81
CA ALA A 95 5.85 -35.21 12.93
C ALA A 95 7.19 -34.74 13.52
N ALA A 96 8.12 -34.29 12.67
CA ALA A 96 9.40 -33.73 13.07
C ALA A 96 9.31 -32.48 13.97
N LYS A 97 8.19 -31.74 13.93
CA LYS A 97 7.95 -30.53 14.76
C LYS A 97 6.87 -30.74 15.82
N THR A 98 6.66 -31.98 16.24
CA THR A 98 5.65 -32.38 17.22
C THR A 98 6.27 -33.19 18.37
N VAL A 99 6.08 -32.79 19.62
CA VAL A 99 6.63 -33.48 20.80
C VAL A 99 5.52 -33.86 21.78
N LYS A 100 5.70 -34.98 22.49
CA LYS A 100 4.74 -35.44 23.49
C LYS A 100 4.75 -34.50 24.69
N VAL A 101 3.56 -34.18 25.19
CA VAL A 101 3.40 -33.38 26.41
C VAL A 101 3.51 -34.32 27.61
N PRO A 102 4.37 -34.02 28.60
CA PRO A 102 4.44 -34.81 29.83
C PRO A 102 3.08 -34.81 30.56
N GLY A 103 2.73 -35.94 31.19
CA GLY A 103 1.43 -36.12 31.84
C GLY A 103 1.18 -35.15 33.02
N SER A 104 2.24 -34.55 33.56
CA SER A 104 2.23 -33.55 34.64
C SER A 104 1.63 -32.19 34.23
N PHE A 105 1.59 -31.86 32.92
CA PHE A 105 1.17 -30.55 32.44
C PHE A 105 -0.35 -30.39 32.40
N LYS A 106 -0.85 -29.23 32.84
CA LYS A 106 -2.27 -28.84 32.68
C LYS A 106 -2.59 -28.53 31.21
N LYS A 107 -3.87 -28.63 30.81
CA LYS A 107 -4.32 -28.29 29.43
C LYS A 107 -3.90 -26.85 29.09
N GLY A 108 -3.26 -26.68 27.93
CA GLY A 108 -2.81 -25.39 27.41
C GLY A 108 -1.48 -24.88 28.00
N GLN A 109 -0.95 -25.52 29.05
CA GLN A 109 0.31 -25.09 29.67
C GLN A 109 1.50 -25.29 28.74
N ALA A 110 1.54 -26.41 27.99
CA ALA A 110 2.61 -26.67 27.04
C ALA A 110 2.54 -25.73 25.83
N ALA A 111 1.33 -25.49 25.29
CA ALA A 111 1.11 -24.48 24.24
C ALA A 111 1.45 -23.05 24.71
N ALA A 112 1.19 -22.70 25.97
CA ALA A 112 1.51 -21.39 26.48
C ALA A 112 3.03 -21.15 26.59
N SER A 113 3.80 -22.20 26.85
CA SER A 113 5.25 -22.12 27.07
C SER A 113 6.10 -22.29 25.83
N LEU A 114 5.66 -23.06 24.82
CA LEU A 114 6.55 -23.60 23.79
C LEU A 114 7.30 -22.50 23.01
N LEU A 115 6.61 -21.66 22.24
CA LEU A 115 7.26 -20.65 21.39
C LEU A 115 8.04 -19.62 22.21
N GLN A 116 7.42 -19.05 23.25
CA GLN A 116 8.05 -17.97 24.03
C GLN A 116 9.17 -18.49 24.94
N GLY A 117 9.01 -19.69 25.50
CA GLY A 117 10.01 -20.35 26.33
C GLY A 117 11.22 -20.79 25.51
N LEU A 118 11.01 -21.43 24.35
CA LEU A 118 12.11 -21.79 23.44
C LEU A 118 12.81 -20.54 22.90
N THR A 119 12.07 -19.47 22.61
CA THR A 119 12.68 -18.17 22.24
C THR A 119 13.56 -17.67 23.38
N ALA A 120 13.04 -17.54 24.60
CA ALA A 120 13.81 -17.04 25.74
C ALA A 120 15.06 -17.90 26.02
N TRP A 121 14.92 -19.22 25.97
CA TRP A 121 16.01 -20.15 26.23
C TRP A 121 17.11 -20.09 25.16
N THR A 122 16.74 -20.14 23.89
CA THR A 122 17.73 -20.05 22.79
C THR A 122 18.39 -18.67 22.72
N LEU A 123 17.70 -17.59 23.12
CA LEU A 123 18.29 -16.25 23.20
C LEU A 123 19.45 -16.18 24.21
N ILE A 124 19.28 -16.75 25.41
CA ILE A 124 20.31 -16.70 26.46
C ILE A 124 21.38 -17.80 26.32
N ARG A 125 21.18 -18.75 25.41
CA ARG A 125 22.12 -19.87 25.16
C ARG A 125 22.94 -19.67 23.90
N GLU A 126 22.27 -19.38 22.79
CA GLU A 126 22.85 -19.32 21.44
C GLU A 126 23.08 -17.87 20.98
N ALA A 127 22.08 -16.99 21.14
CA ALA A 127 22.21 -15.63 20.63
C ALA A 127 23.24 -14.81 21.42
N HIS A 128 23.22 -14.96 22.74
CA HIS A 128 24.32 -14.59 23.61
C HIS A 128 24.37 -15.62 24.74
N HIS A 129 25.50 -16.32 24.88
CA HIS A 129 25.69 -17.27 25.96
C HIS A 129 25.86 -16.54 27.30
N VAL A 130 24.76 -16.34 28.02
CA VAL A 130 24.72 -15.65 29.31
C VAL A 130 25.35 -16.53 30.39
N LYS A 131 26.18 -15.93 31.24
CA LYS A 131 26.86 -16.59 32.35
C LYS A 131 26.32 -16.11 33.69
N GLU A 132 26.67 -16.85 34.73
CA GLU A 132 26.51 -16.41 36.11
C GLU A 132 27.17 -15.03 36.31
N ASP A 133 26.52 -14.18 37.12
CA ASP A 133 26.89 -12.80 37.42
C ASP A 133 26.80 -11.78 36.27
N ASP A 134 26.50 -12.19 35.04
CA ASP A 134 26.34 -11.24 33.91
C ASP A 134 25.20 -10.25 34.15
N TRP A 135 25.45 -8.97 33.85
CA TRP A 135 24.41 -7.93 33.86
C TRP A 135 23.72 -7.84 32.50
N VAL A 136 22.40 -8.02 32.49
CA VAL A 136 21.59 -8.12 31.26
C VAL A 136 20.39 -7.18 31.33
N LEU A 137 20.16 -6.40 30.27
CA LEU A 137 18.95 -5.57 30.15
C LEU A 137 17.86 -6.31 29.37
N VAL A 138 16.64 -6.35 29.91
CA VAL A 138 15.47 -6.97 29.27
C VAL A 138 14.38 -5.92 29.10
N HIS A 139 14.10 -5.54 27.85
CA HIS A 139 12.98 -4.65 27.55
C HIS A 139 11.65 -5.39 27.57
N ALA A 140 10.59 -4.68 27.96
CA ALA A 140 9.24 -5.24 28.13
C ALA A 140 9.22 -6.48 29.05
N ALA A 141 9.90 -6.39 30.20
CA ALA A 141 10.15 -7.50 31.11
C ALA A 141 8.87 -8.16 31.69
N ALA A 142 7.73 -7.45 31.67
CA ALA A 142 6.44 -7.98 32.11
C ALA A 142 5.58 -8.61 31.00
N GLY A 143 6.08 -8.62 29.75
CA GLY A 143 5.44 -9.25 28.60
C GLY A 143 5.67 -10.77 28.57
N GLY A 144 5.06 -11.46 27.60
CA GLY A 144 5.09 -12.93 27.51
C GLY A 144 6.52 -13.51 27.52
N THR A 145 7.37 -13.11 26.58
CA THR A 145 8.78 -13.55 26.56
C THR A 145 9.62 -12.93 27.68
N GLY A 146 9.33 -11.69 28.07
CA GLY A 146 10.09 -10.97 29.12
C GLY A 146 10.04 -11.67 30.47
N LEU A 147 8.86 -12.15 30.88
CA LEU A 147 8.69 -12.88 32.14
C LEU A 147 9.48 -14.20 32.15
N LEU A 148 9.56 -14.89 31.01
CA LEU A 148 10.33 -16.14 30.90
C LEU A 148 11.84 -15.86 30.86
N LEU A 149 12.27 -14.78 30.18
CA LEU A 149 13.67 -14.34 30.20
C LEU A 149 14.13 -14.01 31.62
N CYS A 150 13.35 -13.26 32.40
CA CYS A 150 13.72 -12.96 33.79
C CYS A 150 13.88 -14.23 34.65
N GLN A 151 13.00 -15.22 34.47
CA GLN A 151 13.06 -16.48 35.22
C GLN A 151 14.28 -17.31 34.83
N LEU A 152 14.54 -17.44 33.52
CA LEU A 152 15.68 -18.20 33.01
C LEU A 152 17.01 -17.52 33.33
N LEU A 153 17.08 -16.18 33.26
CA LEU A 153 18.26 -15.41 33.66
C LEU A 153 18.56 -15.62 35.16
N LYS A 154 17.53 -15.60 36.00
CA LYS A 154 17.67 -15.94 37.43
C LYS A 154 18.14 -17.38 37.63
N ALA A 155 17.61 -18.33 36.86
CA ALA A 155 17.99 -19.75 36.95
C ALA A 155 19.46 -19.99 36.57
N VAL A 156 20.03 -19.22 35.64
CA VAL A 156 21.45 -19.28 35.28
C VAL A 156 22.36 -18.38 36.14
N GLY A 157 21.80 -17.69 37.15
CA GLY A 157 22.56 -16.84 38.07
C GLY A 157 22.94 -15.46 37.52
N ALA A 158 22.28 -14.98 36.47
CA ALA A 158 22.53 -13.66 35.88
C ALA A 158 21.73 -12.55 36.59
N ASN A 159 22.24 -11.31 36.48
CA ASN A 159 21.62 -10.11 37.02
C ASN A 159 20.75 -9.40 35.97
N ALA A 160 19.45 -9.66 35.99
CA ALA A 160 18.51 -9.08 35.04
C ALA A 160 17.99 -7.69 35.48
N ILE A 161 18.20 -6.69 34.64
CA ILE A 161 17.57 -5.36 34.72
C ILE A 161 16.38 -5.36 33.75
N GLY A 162 15.16 -5.36 34.28
CA GLY A 162 13.94 -5.29 33.47
C GLY A 162 13.48 -3.85 33.21
N THR A 163 12.80 -3.58 32.09
CA THR A 163 12.02 -2.33 31.91
C THR A 163 10.53 -2.61 31.80
N ALA A 164 9.72 -1.78 32.46
CA ALA A 164 8.25 -1.87 32.46
C ALA A 164 7.59 -0.50 32.56
N SER A 165 6.31 -0.40 32.17
CA SER A 165 5.58 0.87 32.05
C SER A 165 4.67 1.23 33.23
N THR A 166 4.32 0.26 34.08
CA THR A 166 3.39 0.47 35.19
C THR A 166 3.88 -0.22 36.46
N PRO A 167 3.49 0.25 37.65
CA PRO A 167 3.85 -0.39 38.91
C PRO A 167 3.48 -1.88 38.98
N GLU A 168 2.33 -2.28 38.43
CA GLU A 168 1.87 -3.67 38.43
C GLU A 168 2.77 -4.55 37.55
N LYS A 169 3.22 -4.01 36.41
CA LYS A 169 4.16 -4.67 35.50
C LYS A 169 5.56 -4.75 36.11
N VAL A 170 5.98 -3.72 36.85
CA VAL A 170 7.24 -3.72 37.61
C VAL A 170 7.24 -4.86 38.62
N GLU A 171 6.18 -4.99 39.42
CA GLU A 171 6.05 -6.07 40.40
C GLU A 171 5.96 -7.45 39.75
N ALA A 172 5.31 -7.57 38.58
CA ALA A 172 5.30 -8.82 37.82
C ALA A 172 6.71 -9.25 37.37
N ALA A 173 7.51 -8.32 36.84
CA ALA A 173 8.89 -8.60 36.41
C ALA A 173 9.81 -8.94 37.59
N LYS A 174 9.68 -8.26 38.74
CA LYS A 174 10.41 -8.61 39.97
C LYS A 174 10.08 -10.02 40.45
N LYS A 175 8.78 -10.36 40.50
CA LYS A 175 8.33 -11.72 40.87
C LYS A 175 8.87 -12.79 39.91
N ALA A 176 9.00 -12.45 38.63
CA ALA A 176 9.62 -13.32 37.63
C ALA A 176 11.15 -13.40 37.74
N GLY A 177 11.80 -12.72 38.69
CA GLY A 177 13.23 -12.87 38.94
C GLY A 177 14.12 -11.77 38.39
N ALA A 178 13.57 -10.66 37.89
CA ALA A 178 14.40 -9.49 37.60
C ALA A 178 15.03 -8.93 38.89
N THR A 179 16.36 -8.83 38.91
CA THR A 179 17.13 -8.27 40.04
C THR A 179 16.76 -6.81 40.29
N HIS A 180 16.63 -6.03 39.21
CA HIS A 180 16.15 -4.66 39.24
C HIS A 180 15.12 -4.46 38.13
N VAL A 181 14.17 -3.56 38.35
CA VAL A 181 13.20 -3.19 37.31
C VAL A 181 13.04 -1.67 37.29
N ILE A 182 13.24 -1.08 36.13
CA ILE A 182 13.15 0.36 35.88
C ILE A 182 11.76 0.66 35.33
N ASN A 183 11.05 1.58 35.99
CA ASN A 183 9.80 2.10 35.44
C ASN A 183 10.13 3.25 34.48
N TYR A 184 10.20 2.93 33.18
CA TYR A 184 10.63 3.89 32.17
C TYR A 184 9.64 5.07 31.96
N SER A 185 8.46 5.02 32.56
CA SER A 185 7.52 6.15 32.59
C SER A 185 7.90 7.23 33.61
N HIS A 186 8.81 6.93 34.54
CA HIS A 186 9.22 7.84 35.61
C HIS A 186 10.74 7.94 35.79
N GLU A 187 11.50 7.00 35.24
CA GLU A 187 12.94 6.89 35.43
C GLU A 187 13.70 6.86 34.10
N ASP A 188 14.87 7.51 34.05
CA ASP A 188 15.77 7.42 32.91
C ASP A 188 16.51 6.07 32.91
N VAL A 189 16.22 5.25 31.89
CA VAL A 189 16.73 3.87 31.81
C VAL A 189 18.25 3.84 31.74
N LYS A 190 18.87 4.71 30.93
CA LYS A 190 20.33 4.72 30.75
C LYS A 190 21.04 5.03 32.04
N SER A 191 20.63 6.09 32.74
CA SER A 191 21.24 6.52 33.99
C SER A 191 21.12 5.43 35.06
N LYS A 192 19.96 4.79 35.17
CA LYS A 192 19.75 3.67 36.11
C LYS A 192 20.56 2.43 35.75
N VAL A 193 20.66 2.05 34.48
CA VAL A 193 21.52 0.94 34.06
C VAL A 193 22.98 1.24 34.41
N MET A 194 23.46 2.44 34.15
CA MET A 194 24.84 2.82 34.48
C MET A 194 25.07 2.85 35.99
N GLU A 195 24.12 3.33 36.79
CA GLU A 195 24.19 3.28 38.26
C GLU A 195 24.33 1.84 38.77
N LEU A 196 23.45 0.95 38.32
CA LEU A 196 23.42 -0.46 38.74
C LEU A 196 24.66 -1.25 38.30
N THR A 197 25.27 -0.87 37.18
CA THR A 197 26.43 -1.54 36.59
C THR A 197 27.76 -0.81 36.86
N ASN A 198 27.78 0.15 37.79
CA ASN A 198 28.97 0.95 38.14
C ASN A 198 29.65 1.60 36.91
N GLY A 199 28.83 2.10 35.98
CA GLY A 199 29.25 2.76 34.74
C GLY A 199 29.76 1.81 33.65
N GLN A 200 29.72 0.49 33.85
CA GLN A 200 30.24 -0.47 32.88
C GLN A 200 29.24 -0.75 31.74
N GLY A 201 27.93 -0.62 32.00
CA GLY A 201 26.86 -1.06 31.10
C GLY A 201 26.59 -2.57 31.18
N VAL A 202 25.63 -3.04 30.39
CA VAL A 202 25.21 -4.46 30.36
C VAL A 202 25.94 -5.25 29.28
N ILE A 203 26.27 -6.53 29.53
CA ILE A 203 26.97 -7.37 28.55
C ILE A 203 26.05 -7.85 27.42
N ALA A 204 24.74 -7.92 27.70
CA ALA A 204 23.72 -8.24 26.72
C ALA A 204 22.46 -7.38 26.93
N VAL A 205 21.81 -7.02 25.82
CA VAL A 205 20.45 -6.46 25.81
C VAL A 205 19.56 -7.40 25.03
N PHE A 206 18.44 -7.83 25.63
CA PHE A 206 17.37 -8.54 24.95
C PHE A 206 16.24 -7.55 24.66
N ASP A 207 16.15 -7.14 23.39
CA ASP A 207 15.21 -6.12 22.93
C ASP A 207 14.13 -6.71 22.00
N GLY A 208 12.92 -6.83 22.55
CA GLY A 208 11.70 -7.19 21.80
C GLY A 208 10.87 -5.99 21.30
N VAL A 209 11.25 -4.77 21.66
CA VAL A 209 10.51 -3.53 21.38
C VAL A 209 10.94 -2.93 20.05
N GLY A 210 12.24 -2.81 19.78
CA GLY A 210 12.76 -2.41 18.47
C GLY A 210 12.98 -0.91 18.33
N LYS A 211 12.27 -0.26 17.39
CA LYS A 211 12.55 1.13 16.95
C LYS A 211 12.80 2.12 18.09
N ASP A 212 11.97 2.10 19.14
CA ASP A 212 11.96 3.14 20.18
C ASP A 212 13.03 2.91 21.26
N THR A 213 13.57 1.69 21.35
CA THR A 213 14.53 1.28 22.39
C THR A 213 15.91 0.97 21.84
N PHE A 214 16.10 0.92 20.53
CA PHE A 214 17.35 0.45 19.92
C PHE A 214 18.56 1.32 20.28
N ASP A 215 18.47 2.64 20.12
CA ASP A 215 19.58 3.55 20.41
C ASP A 215 19.87 3.60 21.92
N LEU A 216 18.82 3.61 22.75
CA LEU A 216 18.94 3.49 24.21
C LEU A 216 19.67 2.20 24.61
N SER A 217 19.32 1.08 23.98
CA SER A 217 19.96 -0.22 24.23
C SER A 217 21.45 -0.19 23.86
N MET A 218 21.78 0.38 22.70
CA MET A 218 23.17 0.58 22.27
C MET A 218 23.96 1.46 23.26
N ASP A 219 23.32 2.46 23.83
CA ASP A 219 23.90 3.33 24.86
C ASP A 219 24.11 2.62 26.20
N CYS A 220 23.23 1.69 26.57
CA CYS A 220 23.31 0.89 27.79
C CYS A 220 24.34 -0.25 27.71
N LEU A 221 24.76 -0.65 26.51
CA LEU A 221 25.72 -1.76 26.34
C LEU A 221 27.10 -1.46 26.91
N ALA A 222 27.69 -2.48 27.52
CA ALA A 222 29.11 -2.52 27.87
C ALA A 222 29.99 -2.68 26.63
N ARG A 223 31.28 -2.38 26.79
CA ARG A 223 32.30 -2.67 25.77
C ARG A 223 32.34 -4.19 25.51
N LYS A 224 32.28 -4.58 24.24
CA LYS A 224 32.15 -5.97 23.74
C LYS A 224 30.80 -6.64 24.03
N GLY A 225 29.79 -5.86 24.42
CA GLY A 225 28.44 -6.36 24.67
C GLY A 225 27.70 -6.73 23.38
N SER A 226 26.57 -7.44 23.55
CA SER A 226 25.73 -7.94 22.46
C SER A 226 24.33 -7.33 22.49
N MET A 227 23.97 -6.64 21.41
CA MET A 227 22.61 -6.18 21.13
C MET A 227 21.82 -7.33 20.48
N ILE A 228 20.88 -7.94 21.21
CA ILE A 228 20.03 -9.01 20.71
C ILE A 228 18.64 -8.45 20.44
N SER A 229 18.42 -7.99 19.21
CA SER A 229 17.13 -7.46 18.76
C SER A 229 16.29 -8.59 18.17
N PHE A 230 15.21 -8.98 18.84
CA PHE A 230 14.41 -10.16 18.45
C PHE A 230 12.92 -9.84 18.21
N GLY A 231 12.49 -8.59 18.45
CA GLY A 231 11.12 -8.14 18.20
C GLY A 231 11.05 -6.73 17.60
N ASN A 232 9.85 -6.31 17.21
CA ASN A 232 9.56 -5.00 16.60
C ASN A 232 8.27 -4.40 17.19
N ALA A 233 8.00 -4.55 18.49
CA ALA A 233 6.72 -4.13 19.09
C ALA A 233 6.42 -2.62 18.94
N SER A 234 7.43 -1.76 18.79
CA SER A 234 7.26 -0.33 18.46
C SER A 234 7.54 -0.01 16.99
N GLY A 235 7.77 -1.03 16.17
CA GLY A 235 8.18 -0.93 14.78
C GLY A 235 9.61 -1.43 14.52
N ALA A 236 9.91 -1.65 13.24
CA ALA A 236 11.23 -2.07 12.80
C ALA A 236 12.29 -1.00 13.09
N VAL A 237 13.44 -1.45 13.61
CA VAL A 237 14.66 -0.64 13.75
C VAL A 237 15.07 -0.10 12.37
N PRO A 238 15.32 1.21 12.21
CA PRO A 238 15.79 1.79 10.96
C PRO A 238 17.14 1.21 10.50
N PRO A 239 17.52 1.37 9.20
CA PRO A 239 18.84 0.98 8.73
C PRO A 239 19.97 1.56 9.60
N LEU A 240 20.87 0.69 10.05
CA LEU A 240 21.99 1.04 10.93
C LEU A 240 23.31 1.03 10.14
N THR A 241 24.09 2.11 10.24
CA THR A 241 25.49 2.08 9.80
C THR A 241 26.32 1.18 10.71
N ILE A 242 26.84 0.07 10.17
CA ILE A 242 27.61 -0.93 10.94
C ILE A 242 28.81 -0.34 11.69
N ALA A 243 29.39 0.75 11.19
CA ALA A 243 30.49 1.47 11.85
C ALA A 243 30.13 1.98 13.26
N ARG A 244 28.84 2.18 13.57
CA ARG A 244 28.37 2.53 14.93
C ARG A 244 28.73 1.46 15.97
N LEU A 245 28.81 0.20 15.57
CA LEU A 245 29.15 -0.91 16.47
C LEU A 245 30.61 -0.82 16.96
N SER A 246 31.50 -0.22 16.17
CA SER A 246 32.93 -0.10 16.47
C SER A 246 33.23 0.71 17.73
N ALA A 247 32.38 1.67 18.10
CA ALA A 247 32.58 2.52 19.28
C ALA A 247 32.71 1.71 20.58
N LYS A 248 32.05 0.55 20.66
CA LYS A 248 32.09 -0.35 21.83
C LYS A 248 32.62 -1.74 21.48
N ASN A 249 33.07 -1.99 20.24
CA ASN A 249 33.25 -3.33 19.68
C ASN A 249 32.01 -4.21 19.92
N ALA A 250 30.83 -3.62 19.75
CA ALA A 250 29.55 -4.26 20.03
C ALA A 250 29.22 -5.31 18.96
N ARG A 251 28.45 -6.32 19.36
CA ARG A 251 27.85 -7.30 18.45
C ARG A 251 26.38 -6.98 18.28
N LEU A 252 25.86 -7.12 17.08
CA LEU A 252 24.43 -7.03 16.79
C LEU A 252 23.96 -8.37 16.26
N MET A 253 22.91 -8.92 16.85
CA MET A 253 22.26 -10.14 16.37
C MET A 253 20.76 -9.95 16.25
N ARG A 254 20.21 -10.43 15.14
CA ARG A 254 18.79 -10.45 14.83
C ARG A 254 18.29 -11.90 14.69
N PRO A 255 18.11 -12.64 15.79
CA PRO A 255 17.76 -14.06 15.70
C PRO A 255 16.26 -14.28 15.41
N THR A 256 15.96 -15.43 14.83
CA THR A 256 14.61 -16.00 14.75
C THR A 256 14.63 -17.41 15.32
N LEU A 257 13.63 -17.78 16.12
CA LEU A 257 13.62 -19.07 16.82
C LEU A 257 13.76 -20.27 15.87
N PHE A 258 13.08 -20.22 14.73
CA PHE A 258 13.04 -21.33 13.78
C PHE A 258 14.43 -21.74 13.26
N ASN A 259 15.39 -20.82 13.24
CA ASN A 259 16.77 -21.10 12.81
C ASN A 259 17.62 -21.80 13.89
N TYR A 260 17.14 -21.87 15.15
CA TYR A 260 17.75 -22.68 16.21
C TYR A 260 17.10 -24.07 16.36
N LEU A 261 15.99 -24.29 15.67
CA LEU A 261 15.17 -25.49 15.77
C LEU A 261 15.00 -26.13 14.39
N VAL A 262 16.04 -26.20 13.56
CA VAL A 262 15.94 -26.67 12.18
C VAL A 262 15.74 -28.18 12.15
N THR A 263 16.53 -28.92 12.92
CA THR A 263 16.49 -30.38 12.99
C THR A 263 15.44 -30.89 14.00
N ARG A 264 15.17 -32.19 14.00
CA ARG A 264 14.30 -32.83 14.99
C ARG A 264 14.99 -32.83 16.35
N GLU A 265 16.27 -33.16 16.34
CA GLU A 265 17.14 -33.30 17.50
C GLU A 265 17.26 -31.97 18.26
N GLU A 266 17.46 -30.87 17.54
CA GLU A 266 17.45 -29.51 18.12
C GLU A 266 16.09 -29.20 18.76
N PHE A 267 14.99 -29.48 18.06
CA PHE A 267 13.65 -29.20 18.59
C PHE A 267 13.33 -30.02 19.84
N GLU A 268 13.64 -31.31 19.84
CA GLU A 268 13.46 -32.18 21.01
C GLU A 268 14.38 -31.77 22.16
N HIS A 269 15.66 -31.51 21.89
CA HIS A 269 16.63 -31.11 22.90
C HIS A 269 16.14 -29.88 23.67
N TYR A 270 15.83 -28.79 22.98
CA TYR A 270 15.39 -27.56 23.63
C TYR A 270 13.99 -27.66 24.24
N SER A 271 13.08 -28.44 23.65
CA SER A 271 11.75 -28.66 24.23
C SER A 271 11.82 -29.46 25.53
N ASN A 272 12.67 -30.48 25.58
CA ASN A 272 12.87 -31.30 26.77
C ASN A 272 13.53 -30.50 27.91
N GLU A 273 14.52 -29.66 27.60
CA GLU A 273 15.11 -28.76 28.60
C GLU A 273 14.07 -27.77 29.14
N LEU A 274 13.28 -27.14 28.26
CA LEU A 274 12.21 -26.23 28.65
C LEU A 274 11.18 -26.92 29.56
N PHE A 275 10.72 -28.12 29.18
CA PHE A 275 9.78 -28.88 30.02
C PHE A 275 10.41 -29.27 31.34
N GLY A 276 11.70 -29.62 31.37
CA GLY A 276 12.43 -29.88 32.60
C GLY A 276 12.41 -28.70 33.57
N PHE A 277 12.57 -27.46 33.09
CA PHE A 277 12.44 -26.26 33.94
C PHE A 277 11.02 -26.09 34.51
N ILE A 278 10.00 -26.36 33.71
CA ILE A 278 8.59 -26.27 34.14
C ILE A 278 8.27 -27.35 35.18
N GLU A 279 8.71 -28.60 34.97
CA GLU A 279 8.47 -29.70 35.91
C GLU A 279 9.17 -29.50 37.25
N LYS A 280 10.36 -28.89 37.25
CA LYS A 280 11.08 -28.52 38.47
C LYS A 280 10.48 -27.30 39.18
N GLY A 281 9.50 -26.63 38.58
CA GLY A 281 8.91 -25.40 39.11
C GLY A 281 9.83 -24.18 39.02
N GLU A 282 10.88 -24.25 38.21
CA GLU A 282 11.82 -23.14 37.95
C GLU A 282 11.24 -22.13 36.94
N LEU A 283 10.23 -22.55 36.17
CA LEU A 283 9.53 -21.71 35.20
C LEU A 283 8.01 -21.75 35.44
N ASP A 284 7.45 -20.65 35.93
CA ASP A 284 6.01 -20.41 36.06
C ASP A 284 5.44 -19.82 34.76
N ILE A 285 4.42 -20.50 34.21
CA ILE A 285 3.79 -20.13 32.93
C ILE A 285 2.50 -19.37 33.22
N LYS A 286 2.60 -18.04 33.15
CA LYS A 286 1.46 -17.15 33.38
C LYS A 286 0.57 -17.05 32.15
N VAL A 287 -0.63 -17.65 32.22
CA VAL A 287 -1.72 -17.40 31.28
C VAL A 287 -2.55 -16.23 31.78
N HIS A 288 -2.58 -15.14 31.02
CA HIS A 288 -3.35 -13.93 31.35
C HIS A 288 -4.86 -14.19 31.21
N LYS A 289 -5.27 -14.77 30.07
CA LYS A 289 -6.66 -15.09 29.76
C LYS A 289 -6.74 -16.13 28.64
N THR A 290 -7.79 -16.95 28.68
CA THR A 290 -8.17 -17.87 27.60
C THR A 290 -9.46 -17.38 26.97
N TYR A 291 -9.49 -17.26 25.63
CA TYR A 291 -10.66 -16.82 24.87
C TYR A 291 -11.21 -17.98 24.03
N PRO A 292 -12.50 -18.01 23.71
CA PRO A 292 -13.03 -18.86 22.65
C PRO A 292 -12.35 -18.52 21.31
N LEU A 293 -12.17 -19.50 20.41
CA LEU A 293 -11.60 -19.25 19.07
C LEU A 293 -12.40 -18.19 18.27
N SER A 294 -13.72 -18.08 18.51
CA SER A 294 -14.58 -17.07 17.89
C SER A 294 -14.28 -15.62 18.34
N GLU A 295 -13.61 -15.43 19.48
CA GLU A 295 -13.24 -14.10 20.02
C GLU A 295 -11.78 -13.73 19.71
N VAL A 296 -11.19 -14.32 18.67
CA VAL A 296 -9.80 -14.05 18.25
C VAL A 296 -9.49 -12.55 18.10
N ALA A 297 -10.43 -11.75 17.58
CA ALA A 297 -10.25 -10.32 17.43
C ALA A 297 -10.03 -9.61 18.77
N SER A 298 -10.81 -9.96 19.80
CA SER A 298 -10.66 -9.40 21.14
C SER A 298 -9.35 -9.82 21.80
N ALA A 299 -8.91 -11.07 21.59
CA ALA A 299 -7.60 -11.52 22.07
C ALA A 299 -6.45 -10.70 21.45
N HIS A 300 -6.54 -10.40 20.16
CA HIS A 300 -5.57 -9.55 19.47
C HIS A 300 -5.63 -8.08 19.94
N GLN A 301 -6.82 -7.51 20.11
CA GLN A 301 -6.99 -6.14 20.61
C GLN A 301 -6.41 -5.97 22.02
N ASP A 302 -6.63 -6.92 22.92
CA ASP A 302 -6.07 -6.86 24.28
C ASP A 302 -4.54 -6.98 24.27
N LEU A 303 -3.99 -7.83 23.39
CA LEU A 303 -2.55 -7.99 23.19
C LEU A 303 -1.90 -6.70 22.65
N GLU A 304 -2.45 -6.14 21.57
CA GLU A 304 -1.95 -4.93 20.91
C GLU A 304 -2.13 -3.68 21.77
N GLY A 305 -3.22 -3.61 22.53
CA GLY A 305 -3.52 -2.52 23.47
C GLY A 305 -2.61 -2.47 24.70
N ARG A 306 -1.58 -3.34 24.80
CA ARG A 306 -0.63 -3.43 25.93
C ARG A 306 -1.30 -3.66 27.30
N LYS A 307 -2.52 -4.21 27.33
CA LYS A 307 -3.31 -4.46 28.55
C LYS A 307 -2.96 -5.78 29.25
N THR A 308 -2.12 -6.62 28.64
CA THR A 308 -1.86 -7.98 29.09
C THR A 308 -0.54 -8.12 29.86
N SER A 309 -0.45 -9.18 30.67
CA SER A 309 0.78 -9.64 31.33
C SER A 309 0.77 -11.16 31.38
N GLY A 310 1.68 -11.79 30.62
CA GLY A 310 1.68 -13.23 30.36
C GLY A 310 1.12 -13.59 28.97
N LYS A 311 0.73 -14.85 28.79
CA LYS A 311 0.26 -15.42 27.53
C LYS A 311 -1.27 -15.33 27.39
N LEU A 312 -1.78 -15.12 26.16
CA LEU A 312 -3.18 -15.35 25.82
C LEU A 312 -3.33 -16.68 25.10
N LEU A 313 -4.40 -17.42 25.39
CA LEU A 313 -4.74 -18.67 24.73
C LEU A 313 -6.08 -18.55 24.01
N LEU A 314 -6.23 -19.27 22.90
CA LEU A 314 -7.51 -19.54 22.26
C LEU A 314 -7.88 -21.01 22.50
N ASP A 315 -9.11 -21.25 22.98
CA ASP A 315 -9.67 -22.59 23.13
C ASP A 315 -10.75 -22.82 22.05
N PRO A 316 -10.49 -23.69 21.06
CA PRO A 316 -11.45 -24.00 20.00
C PRO A 316 -12.64 -24.85 20.50
N THR A 317 -12.56 -25.40 21.71
CA THR A 317 -13.61 -26.24 22.30
C THR A 317 -14.70 -25.44 23.02
N ILE A 318 -14.47 -24.15 23.29
CA ILE A 318 -15.44 -23.25 23.90
C ILE A 318 -16.34 -22.64 22.80
N SER A 319 -17.65 -22.87 22.86
CA SER A 319 -18.65 -22.23 21.97
C SER A 319 -19.52 -21.26 22.76
N ILE A 320 -19.69 -20.04 22.24
CA ILE A 320 -20.64 -19.05 22.78
C ILE A 320 -22.02 -19.36 22.19
N VAL A 321 -22.97 -19.75 23.04
CA VAL A 321 -24.38 -19.82 22.64
C VAL A 321 -24.92 -18.39 22.65
N ALA A 322 -25.07 -17.78 21.48
CA ALA A 322 -25.73 -16.48 21.36
C ALA A 322 -27.24 -16.66 21.64
N SER A 323 -27.70 -16.08 22.74
CA SER A 323 -29.13 -15.94 23.05
C SER A 323 -29.77 -14.96 22.05
N ASN A 324 -30.32 -15.47 20.95
CA ASN A 324 -31.14 -14.68 20.04
C ASN A 324 -32.48 -14.35 20.71
N VAL A 325 -32.70 -13.07 20.99
CA VAL A 325 -34.01 -12.53 21.35
C VAL A 325 -34.88 -12.46 20.09
N MET A 326 -36.06 -13.06 20.22
CA MET A 326 -37.15 -13.15 19.24
C MET A 326 -37.55 -11.79 18.64
N LEU A 327 -37.66 -11.72 17.32
CA LEU A 327 -38.64 -10.86 16.64
C LEU A 327 -39.62 -11.77 15.91
N ASN A 328 -40.84 -11.81 16.45
CA ASN A 328 -41.93 -12.65 15.99
C ASN A 328 -42.53 -12.19 14.65
N SER A 329 -42.96 -13.22 13.92
CA SER A 329 -43.90 -13.28 12.80
C SER A 329 -45.01 -12.22 12.76
N LEU A 330 -45.32 -11.76 11.54
CA LEU A 330 -46.69 -11.47 11.13
C LEU A 330 -46.95 -12.12 9.76
N ASP A 331 -47.51 -13.34 9.82
CA ASP A 331 -48.32 -13.91 8.76
C ASP A 331 -49.70 -13.23 8.80
N ALA A 332 -50.16 -12.69 7.67
CA ALA A 332 -51.54 -12.30 7.46
C ALA A 332 -52.02 -12.83 6.10
N THR A 333 -52.49 -14.07 6.15
CA THR A 333 -53.60 -14.68 5.39
C THR A 333 -54.02 -14.08 4.04
N ASN A 334 -53.85 -14.94 3.03
CA ASN A 334 -54.68 -15.07 1.82
C ASN A 334 -56.15 -14.66 1.98
N HIS A 335 -56.59 -13.68 1.18
CA HIS A 335 -57.88 -13.68 0.48
C HIS A 335 -57.96 -12.49 -0.47
N MET A 336 -57.73 -12.66 -1.77
CA MET A 336 -58.45 -11.89 -2.79
C MET A 336 -58.70 -12.70 -4.07
N SER A 337 -59.98 -12.67 -4.44
CA SER A 337 -60.68 -13.20 -5.60
C SER A 337 -59.97 -13.03 -6.95
N ARG A 338 -60.04 -14.08 -7.77
CA ARG A 338 -59.82 -14.03 -9.23
C ARG A 338 -60.93 -13.18 -9.88
N THR A 339 -60.61 -11.93 -10.20
CA THR A 339 -61.31 -11.15 -11.22
C THR A 339 -60.37 -10.94 -12.40
N ALA A 340 -60.84 -11.28 -13.59
CA ALA A 340 -60.11 -11.19 -14.85
C ALA A 340 -59.52 -9.78 -15.06
N THR A 341 -58.20 -9.67 -14.96
CA THR A 341 -57.47 -8.46 -15.33
C THR A 341 -57.50 -8.36 -16.85
N LYS A 342 -58.24 -7.38 -17.36
CA LYS A 342 -58.10 -6.91 -18.75
C LYS A 342 -56.64 -6.46 -18.88
N MET A 343 -55.82 -7.19 -19.64
CA MET A 343 -54.44 -6.76 -19.90
C MET A 343 -54.52 -5.45 -20.69
N THR A 344 -54.28 -4.32 -20.03
CA THR A 344 -54.09 -3.03 -20.68
C THR A 344 -52.90 -3.14 -21.61
N SER A 345 -53.09 -2.77 -22.87
CA SER A 345 -51.98 -2.75 -23.83
C SER A 345 -50.99 -1.65 -23.43
N LEU A 346 -49.68 -1.89 -23.60
CA LEU A 346 -48.64 -0.88 -23.31
C LEU A 346 -48.95 0.45 -24.02
N LEU A 347 -49.57 0.39 -25.21
CA LEU A 347 -49.94 1.56 -26.01
C LEU A 347 -51.13 2.37 -25.44
N GLU A 348 -51.84 1.83 -24.45
CA GLU A 348 -52.99 2.47 -23.80
C GLU A 348 -52.62 3.16 -22.48
N LEU A 349 -51.36 3.03 -22.05
CA LEU A 349 -50.86 3.66 -20.82
C LEU A 349 -50.67 5.17 -21.02
N SER A 350 -50.82 5.92 -19.92
CA SER A 350 -50.53 7.36 -19.93
C SER A 350 -49.03 7.64 -20.10
N HIS A 351 -48.70 8.84 -20.55
CA HIS A 351 -47.30 9.24 -20.75
C HIS A 351 -46.47 9.19 -19.46
N GLU A 352 -47.08 9.39 -18.29
CA GLU A 352 -46.40 9.28 -16.98
C GLU A 352 -46.08 7.82 -16.65
N LEU A 353 -47.00 6.90 -16.90
CA LEU A 353 -46.78 5.47 -16.68
C LEU A 353 -45.76 4.91 -17.68
N LEU A 354 -45.81 5.34 -18.94
CA LEU A 354 -44.78 5.02 -19.94
C LEU A 354 -43.41 5.55 -19.52
N HIS A 355 -43.34 6.74 -18.94
CA HIS A 355 -42.10 7.32 -18.42
C HIS A 355 -41.51 6.43 -17.33
N CYS A 356 -42.32 6.09 -16.31
CA CYS A 356 -41.89 5.24 -15.20
C CYS A 356 -41.41 3.85 -15.67
N ILE A 357 -41.97 3.31 -16.75
CA ILE A 357 -41.52 2.03 -17.31
C ILE A 357 -40.21 2.22 -18.09
N PHE A 358 -40.11 3.26 -18.91
CA PHE A 358 -39.00 3.42 -19.85
C PHE A 358 -37.71 3.91 -19.20
N ILE A 359 -37.77 4.61 -18.06
CA ILE A 359 -36.58 4.99 -17.27
C ILE A 359 -35.86 3.80 -16.62
N ASP A 360 -36.50 2.63 -16.56
CA ASP A 360 -35.92 1.37 -16.05
C ASP A 360 -35.36 0.48 -17.19
N LEU A 361 -35.47 0.90 -18.45
CA LEU A 361 -34.94 0.14 -19.60
C LEU A 361 -33.45 0.41 -19.83
N GLU A 362 -32.74 -0.55 -20.41
CA GLU A 362 -31.41 -0.28 -20.96
C GLU A 362 -31.52 0.69 -22.16
N PRO A 363 -30.62 1.67 -22.33
CA PRO A 363 -30.74 2.64 -23.42
C PRO A 363 -30.72 2.00 -24.83
N ALA A 364 -29.99 0.89 -25.00
CA ALA A 364 -30.01 0.10 -26.23
C ALA A 364 -31.38 -0.55 -26.52
N ASP A 365 -32.11 -0.93 -25.47
CA ASP A 365 -33.44 -1.51 -25.55
C ASP A 365 -34.49 -0.42 -25.82
N LEU A 366 -34.34 0.76 -25.24
CA LEU A 366 -35.20 1.92 -25.53
C LEU A 366 -35.11 2.31 -27.02
N ALA A 367 -33.91 2.30 -27.59
CA ALA A 367 -33.70 2.53 -29.03
C ALA A 367 -34.27 1.40 -29.91
N SER A 368 -34.35 0.17 -29.40
CA SER A 368 -34.98 -0.95 -30.09
C SER A 368 -36.50 -0.88 -30.02
N LEU A 369 -37.04 -0.51 -28.86
CA LEU A 369 -38.45 -0.29 -28.62
C LEU A 369 -39.02 0.82 -29.51
N SER A 370 -38.30 1.95 -29.64
CA SER A 370 -38.71 3.08 -30.49
C SER A 370 -38.78 2.72 -31.98
N ARG A 371 -38.20 1.59 -32.41
CA ARG A 371 -38.26 1.09 -33.79
C ARG A 371 -39.43 0.13 -34.04
N THR A 372 -40.14 -0.30 -32.99
CA THR A 372 -41.22 -1.30 -33.12
C THR A 372 -42.52 -0.71 -33.67
N CYS A 373 -42.89 0.53 -33.31
CA CYS A 373 -44.08 1.20 -33.81
C CYS A 373 -44.01 2.72 -33.71
N HIS A 374 -44.85 3.42 -34.48
CA HIS A 374 -44.87 4.89 -34.53
C HIS A 374 -45.22 5.56 -33.20
N THR A 375 -46.14 5.00 -32.41
CA THR A 375 -46.55 5.58 -31.12
C THR A 375 -45.39 5.61 -30.13
N LEU A 376 -44.67 4.50 -29.99
CA LEU A 376 -43.48 4.43 -29.12
C LEU A 376 -42.34 5.28 -29.68
N ASN A 377 -42.15 5.32 -31.00
CA ASN A 377 -41.19 6.23 -31.62
C ASN A 377 -41.47 7.70 -31.27
N SER A 378 -42.72 8.13 -31.39
CA SER A 378 -43.14 9.51 -31.12
C SER A 378 -43.03 9.89 -29.64
N TYR A 379 -43.15 8.91 -28.74
CA TYR A 379 -42.99 9.14 -27.31
C TYR A 379 -41.52 9.23 -26.89
N VAL A 380 -40.64 8.44 -27.51
CA VAL A 380 -39.20 8.41 -27.17
C VAL A 380 -38.48 9.58 -27.82
N ARG A 381 -38.66 9.80 -29.12
CA ARG A 381 -37.90 10.77 -29.90
C ARG A 381 -38.14 12.21 -29.42
N GLY A 382 -37.07 12.94 -29.11
CA GLY A 382 -37.17 14.32 -28.61
C GLY A 382 -37.74 14.45 -27.19
N ASN A 383 -38.02 13.36 -26.49
CA ASN A 383 -38.47 13.39 -25.10
C ASN A 383 -37.30 13.62 -24.16
N ARG A 384 -37.02 14.91 -23.94
CA ARG A 384 -35.85 15.35 -23.17
C ARG A 384 -35.84 14.85 -21.72
N LEU A 385 -37.00 14.82 -21.07
CA LEU A 385 -37.10 14.38 -19.67
C LEU A 385 -36.77 12.89 -19.54
N LEU A 386 -37.29 12.07 -20.46
CA LEU A 386 -36.99 10.63 -20.49
C LEU A 386 -35.48 10.39 -20.66
N HIS A 387 -34.86 11.05 -21.64
CA HIS A 387 -33.43 10.91 -21.88
C HIS A 387 -32.58 11.43 -20.71
N LYS A 388 -32.96 12.54 -20.08
CA LYS A 388 -32.27 13.04 -18.88
C LYS A 388 -32.35 12.03 -17.73
N ASP A 389 -33.55 11.58 -17.38
CA ASP A 389 -33.75 10.66 -16.26
C ASP A 389 -33.06 9.32 -16.50
N LEU A 390 -33.10 8.83 -17.74
CA LEU A 390 -32.37 7.62 -18.15
C LEU A 390 -30.85 7.80 -18.03
N TYR A 391 -30.32 8.95 -18.43
CA TYR A 391 -28.91 9.28 -18.32
C TYR A 391 -28.46 9.32 -16.85
N VAL A 392 -29.12 10.13 -16.02
CA VAL A 392 -28.71 10.38 -14.62
C VAL A 392 -28.83 9.14 -13.74
N ARG A 393 -29.62 8.14 -14.13
CA ARG A 393 -29.69 6.85 -13.45
C ARG A 393 -28.44 5.98 -13.65
N ARG A 394 -27.68 6.19 -14.72
CA ARG A 394 -26.56 5.33 -15.12
C ARG A 394 -25.21 6.07 -15.18
N TYR A 395 -25.23 7.38 -15.35
CA TYR A 395 -24.06 8.23 -15.53
C TYR A 395 -24.14 9.46 -14.61
N ASP A 396 -22.98 10.03 -14.29
CA ASP A 396 -22.91 11.23 -13.45
C ASP A 396 -23.52 12.43 -14.19
N GLU A 397 -24.39 13.19 -13.52
CA GLU A 397 -25.01 14.39 -14.10
C GLU A 397 -23.91 15.42 -14.45
N PRO A 398 -23.80 15.89 -15.70
CA PRO A 398 -22.74 16.80 -16.11
C PRO A 398 -22.82 18.12 -15.34
N GLN A 399 -21.70 18.53 -14.73
CA GLN A 399 -21.61 19.79 -14.01
C GLN A 399 -21.22 20.92 -14.98
N GLY A 400 -22.14 21.85 -15.27
CA GLY A 400 -21.87 22.97 -16.19
C GLY A 400 -23.05 23.91 -16.38
N LYS A 401 -22.79 25.11 -16.92
CA LYS A 401 -23.82 26.13 -17.21
C LYS A 401 -24.64 25.83 -18.47
N MET A 402 -24.11 25.02 -19.39
CA MET A 402 -24.77 24.69 -20.66
C MET A 402 -25.47 23.34 -20.54
N GLU A 403 -26.76 23.29 -20.88
CA GLU A 403 -27.55 22.06 -20.77
C GLU A 403 -27.09 21.01 -21.80
N PRO A 404 -26.84 19.75 -21.40
CA PRO A 404 -26.45 18.68 -22.31
C PRO A 404 -27.54 18.30 -23.31
N ASP A 405 -27.12 17.79 -24.46
CA ASP A 405 -28.00 17.09 -25.38
C ASP A 405 -28.13 15.62 -24.93
N TRP A 406 -29.11 15.37 -24.06
CA TRP A 406 -29.31 14.06 -23.42
C TRP A 406 -29.55 12.92 -24.42
N GLU A 407 -30.22 13.20 -25.54
CA GLU A 407 -30.52 12.19 -26.57
C GLU A 407 -29.24 11.78 -27.30
N ASN A 408 -28.46 12.76 -27.77
CA ASN A 408 -27.18 12.47 -28.44
C ASN A 408 -26.12 11.90 -27.48
N ASP A 409 -26.11 12.35 -26.22
CA ASP A 409 -25.18 11.83 -25.21
C ASP A 409 -25.45 10.37 -24.89
N ILE A 410 -26.71 9.96 -24.78
CA ILE A 410 -27.07 8.54 -24.64
C ILE A 410 -26.65 7.75 -25.88
N HIS A 411 -26.88 8.28 -27.08
CA HIS A 411 -26.48 7.61 -28.32
C HIS A 411 -24.97 7.37 -28.40
N ASP A 412 -24.17 8.36 -28.03
CA ASP A 412 -22.72 8.24 -28.00
C ASP A 412 -22.26 7.20 -26.96
N LEU A 413 -22.90 7.18 -25.79
CA LEU A 413 -22.53 6.24 -24.73
C LEU A 413 -22.92 4.80 -25.07
N VAL A 414 -24.11 4.57 -25.64
CA VAL A 414 -24.49 3.22 -26.14
C VAL A 414 -23.51 2.75 -27.22
N LYS A 415 -23.04 3.65 -28.08
CA LYS A 415 -22.02 3.31 -29.08
C LYS A 415 -20.69 2.96 -28.42
N LEU A 416 -20.27 3.70 -27.40
CA LEU A 416 -19.07 3.40 -26.60
C LEU A 416 -19.18 2.02 -25.94
N GLU A 417 -20.27 1.73 -25.22
CA GLU A 417 -20.52 0.44 -24.56
C GLU A 417 -20.41 -0.73 -25.55
N ARG A 418 -21.07 -0.62 -26.71
CA ARG A 418 -20.99 -1.63 -27.77
C ARG A 418 -19.58 -1.85 -28.32
N ILE A 419 -18.77 -0.80 -28.41
CA ILE A 419 -17.38 -0.91 -28.86
C ILE A 419 -16.56 -1.65 -27.78
N LEU A 420 -16.71 -1.28 -26.51
CA LEU A 420 -15.99 -1.88 -25.39
C LEU A 420 -16.38 -3.35 -25.15
N GLU A 421 -17.62 -3.72 -25.42
CA GLU A 421 -18.15 -5.09 -25.30
C GLU A 421 -17.82 -6.00 -26.49
N SER A 422 -17.35 -5.45 -27.61
CA SER A 422 -17.01 -6.23 -28.81
C SER A 422 -15.87 -7.23 -28.57
N GLU A 423 -15.97 -8.46 -29.08
CA GLU A 423 -14.88 -9.44 -28.96
C GLU A 423 -13.75 -9.20 -29.99
N SER A 424 -14.01 -8.44 -31.05
CA SER A 424 -13.08 -8.23 -32.16
C SER A 424 -12.08 -7.11 -31.87
N ARG A 425 -10.80 -7.48 -31.64
CA ARG A 425 -9.68 -6.53 -31.46
C ARG A 425 -9.51 -5.59 -32.66
N GLN A 426 -9.62 -6.13 -33.88
CA GLN A 426 -9.47 -5.35 -35.12
C GLN A 426 -10.58 -4.31 -35.29
N SER A 427 -11.80 -4.63 -34.85
CA SER A 427 -12.90 -3.68 -34.86
C SER A 427 -12.70 -2.60 -33.80
N LYS A 428 -12.26 -2.97 -32.59
CA LYS A 428 -11.96 -2.02 -31.50
C LYS A 428 -10.89 -1.00 -31.89
N SER A 429 -9.80 -1.44 -32.52
CA SER A 429 -8.68 -0.55 -32.87
C SER A 429 -9.06 0.58 -33.83
N GLN A 430 -10.09 0.38 -34.67
CA GLN A 430 -10.60 1.43 -35.57
C GLN A 430 -11.31 2.57 -34.84
N TYR A 431 -11.74 2.35 -33.59
CA TYR A 431 -12.47 3.32 -32.79
C TYR A 431 -11.63 3.95 -31.67
N LEU A 432 -10.30 3.75 -31.67
CA LEU A 432 -9.40 4.27 -30.64
C LEU A 432 -9.60 5.78 -30.40
N GLU A 433 -9.64 6.59 -31.46
CA GLU A 433 -9.87 8.04 -31.35
C GLU A 433 -11.22 8.37 -30.71
N TYR A 434 -12.28 7.68 -31.16
CA TYR A 434 -13.63 7.86 -30.63
C TYR A 434 -13.71 7.48 -29.15
N VAL A 435 -13.15 6.33 -28.78
CA VAL A 435 -13.10 5.85 -27.39
C VAL A 435 -12.30 6.83 -26.53
N ALA A 436 -11.14 7.28 -26.98
CA ALA A 436 -10.33 8.26 -26.25
C ALA A 436 -11.09 9.55 -26.00
N LYS A 437 -11.79 10.08 -27.01
CA LYS A 437 -12.62 11.27 -26.87
C LYS A 437 -13.75 11.08 -25.85
N GLN A 438 -14.49 9.96 -25.93
CA GLN A 438 -15.61 9.71 -25.02
C GLN A 438 -15.15 9.40 -23.58
N MET A 439 -14.03 8.72 -23.40
CA MET A 439 -13.44 8.49 -22.07
C MET A 439 -12.99 9.80 -21.42
N ASN A 440 -12.27 10.66 -22.13
CA ASN A 440 -11.90 11.99 -21.62
C ASN A 440 -13.15 12.77 -21.20
N ARG A 441 -14.19 12.77 -22.04
CA ARG A 441 -15.48 13.43 -21.75
C ARG A 441 -16.16 12.86 -20.49
N LEU A 442 -16.15 11.55 -20.30
CA LEU A 442 -16.73 10.89 -19.12
C LEU A 442 -15.96 11.23 -17.84
N ILE A 443 -14.62 11.29 -17.93
CA ILE A 443 -13.74 11.66 -16.82
C ILE A 443 -13.94 13.14 -16.45
N GLU A 444 -13.98 14.05 -17.44
CA GLU A 444 -14.26 15.47 -17.21
C GLU A 444 -15.61 15.73 -16.55
N ARG A 445 -16.62 14.89 -16.83
CA ARG A 445 -17.99 14.98 -16.29
C ARG A 445 -18.22 14.14 -15.04
N SER A 446 -17.22 13.39 -14.59
CA SER A 446 -17.36 12.53 -13.42
C SER A 446 -17.38 13.35 -12.13
N LYS A 447 -17.98 12.78 -11.07
CA LYS A 447 -17.87 13.40 -9.75
C LYS A 447 -16.42 13.41 -9.28
N ALA A 448 -16.08 14.42 -8.47
CA ALA A 448 -14.77 14.56 -7.84
C ALA A 448 -14.39 13.31 -7.02
N ASP A 449 -15.30 12.84 -6.18
CA ASP A 449 -15.11 11.58 -5.47
C ASP A 449 -15.28 10.40 -6.43
N SER A 450 -14.18 9.67 -6.65
CA SER A 450 -14.15 8.50 -7.52
C SER A 450 -15.03 7.36 -7.01
N GLU A 451 -15.28 7.25 -5.69
CA GLU A 451 -16.13 6.20 -5.13
C GLU A 451 -17.62 6.48 -5.37
N GLU A 452 -18.01 7.75 -5.41
CA GLU A 452 -19.37 8.19 -5.69
C GLU A 452 -19.69 8.35 -7.20
N SER A 453 -18.66 8.39 -8.04
CA SER A 453 -18.78 8.55 -9.49
C SER A 453 -19.26 7.27 -10.17
N MET A 454 -20.39 7.37 -10.88
CA MET A 454 -20.86 6.29 -11.75
C MET A 454 -19.98 6.13 -13.00
N ASN A 455 -19.49 7.24 -13.55
CA ASN A 455 -18.65 7.23 -14.75
C ASN A 455 -17.33 6.49 -14.50
N ILE A 456 -16.64 6.79 -13.40
CA ILE A 456 -15.38 6.14 -13.04
C ILE A 456 -15.58 4.65 -12.74
N ARG A 457 -16.67 4.29 -12.05
CA ARG A 457 -17.03 2.90 -11.80
C ARG A 457 -17.25 2.13 -13.11
N LEU A 458 -18.02 2.70 -14.04
CA LEU A 458 -18.30 2.10 -15.34
C LEU A 458 -17.02 1.89 -16.16
N LEU A 459 -16.16 2.91 -16.26
CA LEU A 459 -14.88 2.81 -16.97
C LEU A 459 -13.98 1.73 -16.32
N THR A 460 -13.95 1.67 -14.99
CA THR A 460 -13.19 0.65 -14.25
C THR A 460 -13.68 -0.75 -14.58
N GLU A 461 -14.99 -0.98 -14.67
CA GLU A 461 -15.57 -2.28 -15.04
C GLU A 461 -15.19 -2.69 -16.47
N TYR A 462 -15.33 -1.79 -17.46
CA TYR A 462 -15.00 -2.12 -18.85
C TYR A 462 -13.53 -2.41 -19.07
N PHE A 463 -12.64 -1.75 -18.33
CA PHE A 463 -11.19 -1.96 -18.42
C PHE A 463 -10.68 -3.07 -17.49
N LYS A 464 -11.56 -3.89 -16.89
CA LYS A 464 -11.18 -5.23 -16.38
C LYS A 464 -10.91 -6.21 -17.52
N ASP A 465 -11.52 -6.01 -18.69
CA ASP A 465 -11.24 -6.81 -19.88
C ASP A 465 -9.85 -6.45 -20.43
N THR A 466 -8.95 -7.43 -20.40
CA THR A 466 -7.59 -7.31 -20.96
C THR A 466 -7.57 -6.93 -22.44
N ASN A 467 -8.61 -7.24 -23.23
CA ASN A 467 -8.67 -6.80 -24.63
C ASN A 467 -8.85 -5.28 -24.75
N ASN A 468 -9.61 -4.66 -23.83
CA ASN A 468 -9.77 -3.20 -23.81
C ASN A 468 -8.47 -2.51 -23.40
N ILE A 469 -7.79 -3.06 -22.38
CA ILE A 469 -6.45 -2.60 -21.98
C ILE A 469 -5.48 -2.68 -23.17
N ASP A 470 -5.39 -3.86 -23.79
CA ASP A 470 -4.46 -4.13 -24.90
C ASP A 470 -4.67 -3.19 -26.10
N VAL A 471 -5.92 -2.91 -26.46
CA VAL A 471 -6.25 -2.13 -27.67
C VAL A 471 -6.23 -0.63 -27.43
N PHE A 472 -6.68 -0.17 -26.26
CA PHE A 472 -6.87 1.27 -26.01
C PHE A 472 -5.82 1.90 -25.10
N LEU A 473 -5.14 1.11 -24.24
CA LEU A 473 -4.11 1.62 -23.33
C LEU A 473 -2.70 1.22 -23.78
N CYS A 474 -2.54 0.10 -24.50
CA CYS A 474 -1.24 -0.43 -24.91
C CYS A 474 -0.92 -0.22 -26.41
N ALA A 475 -1.47 0.83 -27.05
CA ALA A 475 -1.24 1.13 -28.46
C ALA A 475 -0.16 2.19 -28.72
N SER A 476 0.59 2.63 -27.70
CA SER A 476 1.74 3.51 -27.87
C SER A 476 2.96 2.77 -28.45
N GLY A 477 3.94 3.51 -28.96
CA GLY A 477 5.20 2.98 -29.48
C GLY A 477 6.06 2.32 -28.39
N LEU A 478 5.85 2.69 -27.12
CA LEU A 478 6.53 2.04 -25.99
C LEU A 478 6.16 0.55 -25.88
N PHE A 479 4.89 0.20 -26.06
CA PHE A 479 4.42 -1.18 -25.97
C PHE A 479 4.81 -2.04 -27.17
N GLU A 480 4.92 -1.46 -28.36
CA GLU A 480 5.43 -2.14 -29.56
C GLU A 480 6.86 -2.63 -29.35
N ARG A 481 7.70 -1.83 -28.69
CA ARG A 481 9.09 -2.18 -28.38
C ARG A 481 9.22 -3.30 -27.32
N ALA A 482 8.25 -3.41 -26.42
CA ALA A 482 8.32 -4.30 -25.26
C ALA A 482 7.69 -5.69 -25.47
N ARG A 483 6.83 -5.90 -26.48
CA ARG A 483 6.05 -7.16 -26.70
C ARG A 483 6.38 -7.84 -28.05
N THR A 484 6.13 -9.16 -28.15
CA THR A 484 6.36 -9.98 -29.36
C THR A 484 5.16 -10.03 -30.34
N GLU A 485 5.47 -9.98 -31.65
CA GLU A 485 4.74 -10.26 -32.92
C GLU A 485 3.24 -9.90 -33.12
N ASN A 486 2.37 -9.90 -32.09
CA ASN A 486 0.90 -9.79 -32.27
C ASN A 486 0.27 -8.47 -31.81
N GLN A 487 1.05 -7.49 -31.37
CA GLN A 487 0.58 -6.15 -31.01
C GLN A 487 1.44 -5.10 -31.69
N ARG A 488 0.79 -4.23 -32.47
CA ARG A 488 1.41 -3.11 -33.18
C ARG A 488 0.96 -1.82 -32.52
N ALA A 489 1.83 -0.82 -32.49
CA ALA A 489 1.44 0.52 -32.12
C ALA A 489 0.34 1.05 -33.08
N ALA A 490 -0.39 2.06 -32.63
CA ALA A 490 -1.35 2.72 -33.49
C ALA A 490 -0.65 3.36 -34.69
N ALA A 491 -1.33 3.35 -35.84
CA ALA A 491 -0.75 3.71 -37.13
C ALA A 491 -0.28 5.18 -37.20
N THR A 492 -0.94 6.09 -36.49
CA THR A 492 -0.60 7.52 -36.47
C THR A 492 -0.13 7.96 -35.10
N GLU A 493 0.68 9.02 -35.07
CA GLU A 493 1.20 9.59 -33.83
C GLU A 493 0.10 10.09 -32.90
N ASP A 494 -0.89 10.81 -33.43
CA ASP A 494 -2.01 11.30 -32.62
C ASP A 494 -2.78 10.15 -31.92
N LEU A 495 -2.91 8.99 -32.58
CA LEU A 495 -3.54 7.82 -31.98
C LEU A 495 -2.66 7.19 -30.88
N ARG A 496 -1.33 7.15 -31.07
CA ARG A 496 -0.39 6.68 -30.03
C ARG A 496 -0.42 7.60 -28.81
N GLN A 497 -0.41 8.92 -29.04
CA GLN A 497 -0.53 9.95 -28.01
C GLN A 497 -1.86 9.83 -27.26
N ALA A 498 -2.97 9.58 -27.96
CA ALA A 498 -4.27 9.33 -27.35
C ALA A 498 -4.27 8.07 -26.47
N SER A 499 -3.69 6.96 -26.93
CA SER A 499 -3.54 5.72 -26.13
C SER A 499 -2.71 5.96 -24.87
N ALA A 500 -1.57 6.65 -25.00
CA ALA A 500 -0.68 6.93 -23.88
C ALA A 500 -1.36 7.85 -22.84
N LYS A 501 -2.12 8.85 -23.30
CA LYS A 501 -2.96 9.70 -22.42
C LYS A 501 -3.98 8.87 -21.65
N LEU A 502 -4.68 7.96 -22.33
CA LEU A 502 -5.64 7.07 -21.65
C LEU A 502 -4.97 6.18 -20.61
N HIS A 503 -3.77 5.67 -20.87
CA HIS A 503 -3.02 4.90 -19.88
C HIS A 503 -2.60 5.76 -18.68
N CYS A 504 -2.19 7.02 -18.90
CA CYS A 504 -1.90 7.96 -17.81
C CYS A 504 -3.15 8.24 -16.95
N LEU A 505 -4.33 8.36 -17.57
CA LEU A 505 -5.61 8.55 -16.86
C LEU A 505 -6.06 7.27 -16.13
N TYR A 506 -5.88 6.10 -16.76
CA TYR A 506 -6.05 4.79 -16.10
C TYR A 506 -5.17 4.73 -14.85
N GLY A 507 -3.94 5.25 -14.95
CA GLY A 507 -3.11 5.58 -13.82
C GLY A 507 -2.69 4.34 -13.02
N VAL A 508 -2.54 3.20 -13.68
CA VAL A 508 -1.91 1.99 -13.12
C VAL A 508 -0.82 1.55 -14.10
N PRO A 509 0.46 1.45 -13.69
CA PRO A 509 1.53 1.00 -14.57
C PRO A 509 1.29 -0.41 -15.09
N ILE A 510 1.07 -0.55 -16.39
CA ILE A 510 0.87 -1.86 -17.04
C ILE A 510 2.24 -2.47 -17.36
N ASP A 511 2.93 -3.02 -16.35
CA ASP A 511 4.25 -3.66 -16.55
C ASP A 511 4.17 -5.18 -16.85
N ASN A 512 2.98 -5.83 -16.77
CA ASN A 512 2.68 -7.20 -17.25
C ASN A 512 1.25 -7.66 -16.87
N VAL A 513 0.43 -8.18 -17.81
CA VAL A 513 -0.81 -8.94 -17.49
C VAL A 513 -1.06 -10.01 -18.59
N PRO A 514 -1.43 -11.27 -18.28
CA PRO A 514 -0.89 -12.20 -17.28
C PRO A 514 -0.51 -13.58 -17.90
N ARG A 515 0.38 -14.34 -17.25
CA ARG A 515 0.40 -15.81 -17.42
C ARG A 515 -0.89 -16.37 -16.84
N GLY A 516 -1.83 -16.76 -17.69
CA GLY A 516 -2.90 -17.65 -17.31
C GLY A 516 -2.34 -18.99 -16.83
N SER A 517 -2.86 -19.49 -15.70
CA SER A 517 -2.89 -20.91 -15.29
C SER A 517 -1.58 -21.72 -15.43
N ARG A 518 -0.90 -21.98 -14.31
CA ARG A 518 -0.36 -23.32 -14.04
C ARG A 518 -0.05 -23.52 -12.56
N SER A 519 -0.76 -24.49 -12.00
CA SER A 519 -0.42 -25.18 -10.77
C SER A 519 0.93 -25.90 -10.88
N SER A 520 1.51 -26.18 -9.71
CA SER A 520 2.25 -27.40 -9.35
C SER A 520 3.54 -27.79 -10.10
N PHE A 521 4.62 -27.91 -9.31
CA PHE A 521 5.70 -28.89 -9.45
C PHE A 521 6.60 -28.86 -10.70
N SER A 522 7.82 -28.35 -10.53
CA SER A 522 9.03 -29.09 -10.96
C SER A 522 10.29 -28.50 -10.31
N MET A 523 10.95 -29.31 -9.48
CA MET A 523 12.36 -29.12 -9.09
C MET A 523 13.28 -29.13 -10.32
N PRO A 524 14.47 -28.50 -10.27
CA PRO A 524 15.45 -28.53 -11.35
C PRO A 524 16.20 -29.87 -11.38
N ARG A 525 16.47 -30.41 -12.58
CA ARG A 525 17.40 -31.54 -12.75
C ARG A 525 18.86 -31.04 -12.81
N PRO A 526 19.83 -31.88 -12.38
CA PRO A 526 21.19 -31.48 -12.03
C PRO A 526 22.22 -32.02 -13.02
N ASP A 527 22.56 -31.24 -14.03
CA ASP A 527 23.58 -31.65 -15.01
C ASP A 527 24.03 -30.48 -15.89
N MET A 528 24.96 -29.65 -15.37
CA MET A 528 26.13 -29.02 -16.05
C MET A 528 26.63 -27.76 -15.29
N PRO A 529 27.94 -27.43 -15.37
CA PRO A 529 28.69 -26.86 -14.26
C PRO A 529 28.76 -25.33 -14.25
N SER A 530 28.99 -24.81 -13.05
CA SER A 530 29.38 -23.43 -12.71
C SER A 530 30.33 -22.79 -13.74
N MET A 531 29.88 -21.68 -14.34
CA MET A 531 30.72 -20.53 -14.61
C MET A 531 29.93 -19.24 -14.41
N CYS A 532 30.32 -18.50 -13.38
CA CYS A 532 29.96 -17.10 -13.19
C CYS A 532 30.66 -16.28 -14.28
N THR A 533 29.94 -15.72 -15.25
CA THR A 533 30.31 -14.51 -16.04
C THR A 533 29.21 -14.14 -17.05
N ARG A 534 28.89 -12.83 -17.12
CA ARG A 534 28.15 -12.10 -18.18
C ARG A 534 26.61 -12.21 -18.25
N LEU A 535 25.97 -11.08 -17.93
CA LEU A 535 24.82 -10.47 -18.62
C LEU A 535 23.82 -11.44 -19.27
N GLN A 536 22.82 -11.91 -18.50
CA GLN A 536 21.56 -12.38 -19.07
C GLN A 536 20.52 -11.27 -18.91
N LEU A 537 20.46 -10.37 -19.89
CA LEU A 537 19.33 -9.48 -20.13
C LEU A 537 18.08 -10.37 -20.29
N ARG A 538 17.08 -10.24 -19.41
CA ARG A 538 15.75 -10.79 -19.65
C ARG A 538 15.07 -9.90 -20.70
N PRO A 539 14.69 -10.38 -21.90
CA PRO A 539 14.42 -9.46 -23.02
C PRO A 539 13.07 -8.70 -22.98
N HIS A 540 12.27 -8.76 -21.90
CA HIS A 540 10.85 -8.37 -21.99
C HIS A 540 10.29 -7.72 -20.71
N MET A 541 10.94 -6.68 -20.17
CA MET A 541 10.34 -5.88 -19.10
C MET A 541 10.08 -4.46 -19.60
N MET A 542 8.81 -4.07 -19.68
CA MET A 542 8.40 -2.83 -20.33
C MET A 542 9.02 -1.60 -19.64
N HIS A 543 9.18 -1.63 -18.31
CA HIS A 543 9.86 -0.56 -17.58
C HIS A 543 11.31 -0.28 -18.06
N THR A 544 12.05 -1.25 -18.61
CA THR A 544 13.42 -0.99 -19.10
C THR A 544 13.44 -0.19 -20.40
N TYR A 545 12.42 -0.35 -21.23
CA TYR A 545 12.21 0.48 -22.42
C TYR A 545 11.70 1.87 -22.02
N ALA A 546 10.79 1.94 -21.05
CA ALA A 546 10.32 3.22 -20.51
C ALA A 546 11.49 4.02 -19.93
N ARG A 547 12.38 3.36 -19.20
CA ARG A 547 13.64 3.92 -18.68
C ARG A 547 14.54 4.46 -19.78
N SER A 548 14.70 3.72 -20.90
CA SER A 548 15.49 4.20 -22.04
C SER A 548 14.92 5.48 -22.64
N LYS A 549 13.60 5.63 -22.72
CA LYS A 549 12.95 6.87 -23.20
C LYS A 549 13.14 8.00 -22.20
N VAL A 550 12.94 7.76 -20.91
CA VAL A 550 13.08 8.80 -19.88
C VAL A 550 14.51 9.36 -19.80
N TYR A 551 15.54 8.50 -19.83
CA TYR A 551 16.94 8.90 -19.66
C TYR A 551 17.70 9.19 -20.96
N ASP A 552 17.00 9.26 -22.10
CA ASP A 552 17.60 9.71 -23.37
C ASP A 552 17.74 11.23 -23.38
N LEU A 553 18.97 11.71 -23.19
CA LEU A 553 19.28 13.14 -23.11
C LEU A 553 19.05 13.88 -24.44
N ARG A 554 18.93 13.17 -25.57
CA ARG A 554 18.58 13.76 -26.86
C ARG A 554 17.16 14.34 -26.91
N GLU A 555 16.29 13.88 -26.02
CA GLU A 555 14.91 14.38 -25.90
C GLU A 555 14.79 15.64 -25.03
N TYR A 556 15.89 16.10 -24.42
CA TYR A 556 15.92 17.29 -23.58
C TYR A 556 16.48 18.46 -24.39
N THR A 557 15.59 19.17 -25.07
CA THR A 557 15.93 20.26 -25.98
C THR A 557 15.11 21.51 -25.66
N ASP A 558 15.50 22.64 -26.24
CA ASP A 558 14.74 23.88 -26.09
C ASP A 558 13.32 23.74 -26.68
N ASN A 559 13.15 22.99 -27.76
CA ASN A 559 11.86 22.72 -28.39
C ASN A 559 10.95 21.86 -27.51
N THR A 560 11.51 20.87 -26.80
CA THR A 560 10.75 20.07 -25.81
C THR A 560 10.63 20.79 -24.47
N LEU A 561 11.14 22.03 -24.37
CA LEU A 561 11.18 22.80 -23.13
C LEU A 561 11.84 22.02 -21.98
N TRP A 562 12.71 21.06 -22.30
CA TRP A 562 13.32 20.11 -21.38
C TRP A 562 12.33 19.28 -20.53
N GLY A 563 11.07 19.22 -20.98
CA GLY A 563 9.96 18.55 -20.32
C GLY A 563 9.31 17.49 -21.20
N PRO A 564 8.17 16.94 -20.78
CA PRO A 564 7.42 15.97 -21.59
C PRO A 564 6.57 16.68 -22.66
N PHE A 565 7.22 17.43 -23.56
CA PHE A 565 6.59 18.16 -24.66
C PHE A 565 7.12 17.69 -26.01
N MET A 566 6.29 17.82 -27.04
CA MET A 566 6.63 17.45 -28.42
C MET A 566 7.82 18.27 -28.93
N ASN A 567 8.75 17.62 -29.64
CA ASN A 567 9.95 18.25 -30.22
C ASN A 567 9.68 19.00 -31.55
N ASP A 568 8.41 19.15 -31.93
CA ASP A 568 7.96 19.81 -33.17
C ASP A 568 7.73 21.33 -33.00
N GLY A 569 8.00 21.87 -31.80
CA GLY A 569 7.76 23.28 -31.46
C GLY A 569 6.29 23.62 -31.22
N SER A 570 5.38 22.65 -31.24
CA SER A 570 3.95 22.87 -30.95
C SER A 570 3.67 23.09 -29.47
N HIS A 571 4.62 22.72 -28.60
CA HIS A 571 4.51 22.70 -27.14
C HIS A 571 3.33 21.85 -26.63
N ARG A 572 2.81 20.95 -27.47
CA ARG A 572 1.86 19.90 -27.07
C ARG A 572 2.53 18.94 -26.10
N VAL A 573 1.73 18.27 -25.27
CA VAL A 573 2.25 17.25 -24.34
C VAL A 573 2.65 16.00 -25.12
N ASP A 574 3.86 15.49 -24.89
CA ASP A 574 4.24 14.13 -25.31
C ASP A 574 3.75 13.14 -24.25
N TRP A 575 2.54 12.63 -24.44
CA TRP A 575 1.92 11.62 -23.58
C TRP A 575 2.68 10.30 -23.58
N GLU A 576 3.41 9.94 -24.64
CA GLU A 576 4.28 8.76 -24.61
C GLU A 576 5.48 8.95 -23.66
N LYS A 577 5.99 10.19 -23.52
CA LYS A 577 7.00 10.53 -22.50
C LYS A 577 6.37 10.51 -21.10
N VAL A 578 5.18 11.09 -20.91
CA VAL A 578 4.46 11.05 -19.62
C VAL A 578 4.16 9.62 -19.19
N GLU A 579 3.74 8.77 -20.13
CA GLU A 579 3.51 7.34 -19.91
C GLU A 579 4.79 6.64 -19.47
N ALA A 580 5.91 6.87 -20.16
CA ALA A 580 7.20 6.30 -19.77
C ALA A 580 7.62 6.75 -18.36
N VAL A 581 7.41 8.02 -18.01
CA VAL A 581 7.65 8.55 -16.65
C VAL A 581 6.78 7.83 -15.62
N MET A 582 5.47 7.69 -15.86
CA MET A 582 4.54 7.00 -14.96
C MET A 582 4.99 5.56 -14.69
N ILE A 583 5.42 4.87 -15.74
CA ILE A 583 5.85 3.47 -15.67
C ILE A 583 7.13 3.32 -14.85
N VAL A 584 8.13 4.16 -15.13
CA VAL A 584 9.42 4.11 -14.42
C VAL A 584 9.22 4.43 -12.94
N LEU A 585 8.46 5.49 -12.63
CA LEU A 585 8.17 5.87 -11.25
C LEU A 585 7.31 4.83 -10.55
N GLY A 586 6.29 4.29 -11.21
CA GLY A 586 5.41 3.27 -10.65
C GLY A 586 6.15 1.98 -10.31
N PHE A 587 7.02 1.50 -11.20
CA PHE A 587 7.88 0.35 -10.95
C PHE A 587 8.81 0.58 -9.73
N ASN A 588 9.46 1.74 -9.67
CA ASN A 588 10.35 2.07 -8.58
C ASN A 588 9.60 2.26 -7.25
N LEU A 589 8.41 2.86 -7.27
CA LEU A 589 7.55 3.02 -6.11
C LEU A 589 7.01 1.68 -5.59
N ASP A 590 6.65 0.73 -6.46
CA ASP A 590 6.19 -0.60 -6.03
C ASP A 590 7.34 -1.37 -5.38
N LYS A 591 8.52 -1.41 -6.02
CA LYS A 591 9.74 -1.96 -5.42
C LYS A 591 10.10 -1.30 -4.08
N PHE A 592 9.95 0.02 -4.01
CA PHE A 592 10.21 0.77 -2.79
C PHE A 592 9.19 0.44 -1.68
N SER A 593 7.91 0.36 -2.02
CA SER A 593 6.84 -0.04 -1.10
C SER A 593 7.03 -1.47 -0.59
N GLU A 594 7.43 -2.41 -1.47
CA GLU A 594 7.80 -3.77 -1.08
C GLU A 594 8.96 -3.80 -0.07
N ARG A 595 10.02 -3.02 -0.31
CA ARG A 595 11.18 -2.88 0.60
C ARG A 595 10.76 -2.30 1.96
N GLU A 596 9.81 -1.37 1.96
CA GLU A 596 9.25 -0.73 3.17
C GLU A 596 8.04 -1.47 3.75
N GLN A 597 7.78 -2.71 3.33
CA GLN A 597 6.69 -3.57 3.84
C GLN A 597 5.28 -2.95 3.72
N GLY A 598 5.03 -2.18 2.66
CA GLY A 598 3.72 -1.57 2.40
C GLY A 598 3.36 -0.39 3.29
N ARG A 599 4.33 0.19 4.01
CA ARG A 599 4.12 1.39 4.87
C ARG A 599 3.71 2.64 4.11
N TRP A 600 3.98 2.67 2.82
CA TRP A 600 3.65 3.80 1.95
C TRP A 600 2.43 3.46 1.12
N PRO A 601 1.42 4.35 1.05
CA PRO A 601 0.27 4.13 0.20
C PRO A 601 0.75 3.88 -1.22
N LYS A 602 0.22 2.82 -1.84
CA LYS A 602 0.49 2.57 -3.25
C LYS A 602 -0.15 3.71 -4.03
N VAL A 603 0.66 4.38 -4.84
CA VAL A 603 0.20 5.41 -5.75
C VAL A 603 0.14 4.77 -7.12
N TRP A 604 -0.91 5.06 -7.88
CA TRP A 604 -1.16 4.47 -9.20
C TRP A 604 -1.42 2.95 -9.16
N ASP A 605 -2.21 2.49 -8.20
CA ASP A 605 -2.57 1.07 -8.02
C ASP A 605 -4.03 0.76 -8.36
N ARG A 606 -4.88 1.80 -8.43
CA ARG A 606 -6.29 1.69 -8.77
C ARG A 606 -6.62 2.41 -10.09
N PRO A 607 -7.34 1.75 -11.02
CA PRO A 607 -7.80 2.35 -12.27
C PRO A 607 -8.59 3.63 -12.05
N PHE A 608 -8.27 4.68 -12.81
CA PHE A 608 -9.01 5.95 -12.90
C PHE A 608 -9.19 6.76 -11.60
N VAL A 609 -8.76 6.25 -10.44
CA VAL A 609 -8.86 6.95 -9.14
C VAL A 609 -8.10 8.28 -9.16
N GLY A 610 -8.83 9.38 -8.92
CA GLY A 610 -8.24 10.71 -8.94
C GLY A 610 -7.99 11.27 -10.35
N ALA A 611 -8.40 10.59 -11.43
CA ALA A 611 -8.26 11.11 -12.79
C ALA A 611 -9.24 12.23 -13.12
N SER A 612 -10.27 12.44 -12.31
CA SER A 612 -11.28 13.47 -12.51
C SER A 612 -10.77 14.86 -12.10
N PRO A 613 -11.21 15.94 -12.77
CA PRO A 613 -11.01 17.29 -12.28
C PRO A 613 -11.62 17.47 -10.88
N ASN A 614 -10.93 18.21 -10.01
CA ASN A 614 -11.30 18.47 -8.62
C ASN A 614 -11.38 17.22 -7.72
N SER A 615 -10.84 16.09 -8.16
CA SER A 615 -10.86 14.85 -7.38
C SER A 615 -10.01 14.87 -6.11
N TYR A 616 -9.13 15.86 -5.95
CA TYR A 616 -8.48 16.07 -4.67
C TYR A 616 -9.48 16.66 -3.66
N LEU A 617 -9.74 15.90 -2.59
CA LEU A 617 -10.63 16.28 -1.50
C LEU A 617 -9.83 16.41 -0.20
N SER A 618 -9.96 17.56 0.47
CA SER A 618 -9.31 17.83 1.76
C SER A 618 -10.07 17.16 2.91
N LEU A 619 -9.35 16.57 3.87
CA LEU A 619 -9.97 16.06 5.09
C LEU A 619 -10.39 17.24 6.00
N PRO A 620 -11.60 17.25 6.59
CA PRO A 620 -12.01 18.32 7.48
C PRO A 620 -11.13 18.32 8.75
N ALA A 621 -10.52 19.47 9.04
CA ALA A 621 -9.73 19.69 10.26
C ALA A 621 -10.58 19.41 11.53
N ALA A 622 -9.99 18.73 12.51
CA ALA A 622 -10.64 18.49 13.80
C ALA A 622 -10.93 19.83 14.53
N PRO A 623 -12.10 20.00 15.19
CA PRO A 623 -12.44 21.26 15.85
C PRO A 623 -11.61 21.47 17.13
N GLY A 624 -10.84 22.56 17.19
CA GLY A 624 -10.14 23.02 18.39
C GLY A 624 -10.99 23.95 19.29
N PRO A 625 -10.63 24.13 20.59
CA PRO A 625 -11.40 24.91 21.54
C PRO A 625 -11.14 26.44 21.47
N THR A 626 -12.03 27.17 22.14
CA THR A 626 -12.50 28.55 21.91
C THR A 626 -11.67 29.72 22.48
N LYS A 627 -12.00 30.93 21.95
CA LYS A 627 -12.26 32.21 22.67
C LYS A 627 -11.21 33.34 22.70
N ASP A 628 -10.43 33.51 21.62
CA ASP A 628 -9.70 34.77 21.31
C ASP A 628 -10.19 35.47 20.01
N MET A 629 -11.45 35.20 19.62
CA MET A 629 -11.95 35.44 18.26
C MET A 629 -12.16 36.90 17.82
N ASP A 630 -12.13 37.92 18.67
CA ASP A 630 -12.43 39.29 18.19
C ASP A 630 -11.18 40.04 17.67
N GLU A 631 -9.97 39.71 18.12
CA GLU A 631 -8.72 40.32 17.63
C GLU A 631 -8.17 39.64 16.36
N GLU A 632 -8.37 38.33 16.19
CA GLU A 632 -8.02 37.62 14.95
C GLU A 632 -8.97 37.95 13.80
N MET A 633 -10.25 38.20 14.07
CA MET A 633 -11.27 38.45 13.04
C MET A 633 -11.03 39.73 12.22
N SER A 634 -10.24 40.68 12.73
CA SER A 634 -9.86 41.88 11.98
C SER A 634 -8.67 41.65 11.04
N LYS A 635 -7.74 40.74 11.37
CA LYS A 635 -6.64 40.31 10.47
C LYS A 635 -7.12 39.31 9.41
N ILE A 636 -8.10 38.47 9.78
CA ILE A 636 -8.74 37.49 8.91
C ILE A 636 -9.58 38.17 7.80
N ARG A 637 -10.16 39.35 8.06
CA ARG A 637 -10.80 40.16 6.99
C ARG A 637 -9.81 40.77 5.99
N GLU A 638 -8.55 41.01 6.39
CA GLU A 638 -7.47 41.51 5.49
C GLU A 638 -6.89 40.41 4.59
N MET A 639 -6.85 39.15 5.06
CA MET A 639 -6.56 37.99 4.21
C MET A 639 -7.78 37.53 3.39
N ALA A 640 -8.95 38.14 3.53
CA ALA A 640 -10.18 37.77 2.81
C ALA A 640 -10.22 38.21 1.32
N LEU A 641 -9.06 38.39 0.70
CA LEU A 641 -8.84 38.22 -0.74
C LEU A 641 -7.66 37.25 -1.00
N SER A 642 -7.44 36.26 -0.12
CA SER A 642 -6.28 35.37 -0.12
C SER A 642 -5.97 34.87 -1.53
N LEU A 643 -4.70 34.97 -1.95
CA LEU A 643 -4.28 34.48 -3.28
C LEU A 643 -4.68 33.01 -3.46
N ASP A 644 -4.72 32.22 -2.38
CA ASP A 644 -5.20 30.83 -2.39
C ASP A 644 -6.67 30.69 -2.82
N ALA A 645 -7.54 31.64 -2.48
CA ALA A 645 -8.93 31.66 -2.95
C ALA A 645 -9.06 32.02 -4.44
N GLN A 646 -8.08 32.75 -4.97
CA GLN A 646 -8.00 33.13 -6.39
C GLN A 646 -7.25 32.09 -7.23
N ASP A 647 -6.57 31.13 -6.60
CA ASP A 647 -5.80 30.08 -7.28
C ASP A 647 -6.71 28.98 -7.85
N PRO A 648 -6.86 28.86 -9.17
CA PRO A 648 -7.68 27.82 -9.78
C PRO A 648 -7.04 26.43 -9.67
N TYR A 649 -5.73 26.32 -9.45
CA TYR A 649 -4.99 25.05 -9.48
C TYR A 649 -4.94 24.34 -8.13
N GLY A 650 -5.15 25.06 -7.01
CA GLY A 650 -5.16 24.47 -5.67
C GLY A 650 -3.76 24.07 -5.18
N ILE A 651 -2.77 24.93 -5.37
CA ILE A 651 -1.35 24.69 -5.15
C ILE A 651 -1.00 24.62 -3.66
N SER A 652 -1.56 25.54 -2.86
CA SER A 652 -1.17 25.67 -1.46
C SER A 652 -1.50 24.42 -0.64
N GLY A 653 -0.52 23.91 0.10
CA GLY A 653 -0.66 22.73 0.95
C GLY A 653 0.60 21.86 0.99
N THR A 654 0.44 20.67 1.52
CA THR A 654 1.49 19.65 1.61
C THR A 654 1.31 18.61 0.50
N TRP A 655 2.40 18.35 -0.21
CA TRP A 655 2.49 17.39 -1.29
C TRP A 655 3.61 16.38 -1.03
N MET A 656 3.51 15.22 -1.67
CA MET A 656 4.55 14.21 -1.72
C MET A 656 5.16 14.23 -3.11
N ARG A 657 6.50 14.17 -3.18
CA ARG A 657 7.28 14.14 -4.41
C ARG A 657 8.16 12.90 -4.42
N VAL A 658 8.24 12.26 -5.58
CA VAL A 658 9.20 11.20 -5.88
C VAL A 658 10.12 11.66 -7.00
N VAL A 659 11.41 11.36 -6.88
CA VAL A 659 12.39 11.48 -7.96
C VAL A 659 13.15 10.17 -8.08
N CYS A 660 13.39 9.74 -9.32
CA CYS A 660 14.31 8.64 -9.62
C CYS A 660 15.51 9.16 -10.40
N PHE A 661 16.66 8.52 -10.21
CA PHE A 661 17.90 8.90 -10.88
C PHE A 661 18.84 7.71 -11.05
N LEU A 662 19.57 7.71 -12.17
CA LEU A 662 20.68 6.80 -12.40
C LEU A 662 21.95 7.38 -11.79
N ASP A 663 22.93 6.51 -11.51
CA ASP A 663 24.29 7.00 -11.24
C ASP A 663 24.79 7.78 -12.46
N TYR A 664 25.57 8.84 -12.20
CA TYR A 664 26.06 9.70 -13.28
C TYR A 664 26.89 8.92 -14.30
N ASN A 665 27.68 7.93 -13.87
CA ASN A 665 28.48 7.14 -14.80
C ASN A 665 27.62 6.27 -15.71
N ASP A 666 26.53 5.69 -15.18
CA ASP A 666 25.61 4.88 -15.96
C ASP A 666 24.80 5.73 -16.96
N LEU A 667 24.33 6.90 -16.53
CA LEU A 667 23.64 7.87 -17.39
C LEU A 667 24.54 8.38 -18.52
N TYR A 668 25.78 8.73 -18.16
CA TYR A 668 26.77 9.21 -19.13
C TYR A 668 27.14 8.11 -20.12
N ALA A 669 27.42 6.90 -19.63
CA ALA A 669 27.76 5.76 -20.47
C ALA A 669 26.61 5.44 -21.46
N PHE A 670 25.36 5.48 -21.00
CA PHE A 670 24.19 5.25 -21.83
C PHE A 670 24.05 6.27 -22.96
N ASN A 671 24.28 7.56 -22.68
CA ASN A 671 24.05 8.63 -23.65
C ASN A 671 25.23 8.88 -24.61
N PHE A 672 26.47 8.73 -24.15
CA PHE A 672 27.65 9.26 -24.85
C PHE A 672 28.66 8.21 -25.32
N THR A 673 28.53 6.93 -24.94
CA THR A 673 29.50 5.88 -25.38
C THR A 673 29.29 5.44 -26.83
N GLN A 674 28.04 5.39 -27.27
CA GLN A 674 27.67 4.99 -28.63
C GLN A 674 26.86 6.11 -29.28
N ARG A 675 27.22 6.47 -30.51
CA ARG A 675 26.48 7.47 -31.29
C ARG A 675 25.33 6.78 -32.03
N ILE A 676 24.11 7.02 -31.55
CA ILE A 676 22.86 6.53 -32.13
C ILE A 676 22.19 7.73 -32.83
N PRO A 677 21.69 7.60 -34.07
CA PRO A 677 20.92 8.65 -34.76
C PRO A 677 19.74 9.16 -33.93
N ASP A 678 19.45 10.46 -33.98
CA ASP A 678 18.43 11.10 -33.13
C ASP A 678 17.01 10.57 -33.34
N ASP A 679 16.74 10.01 -34.53
CA ASP A 679 15.48 9.39 -34.91
C ASP A 679 15.38 7.90 -34.49
N GLU A 680 16.47 7.29 -34.05
CA GLU A 680 16.51 5.88 -33.65
C GLU A 680 16.37 5.72 -32.12
N PRO A 681 15.44 4.87 -31.64
CA PRO A 681 15.25 4.64 -30.23
C PRO A 681 16.44 3.88 -29.60
N ARG A 682 16.85 4.27 -28.39
CA ARG A 682 17.95 3.62 -27.67
C ARG A 682 17.56 2.26 -27.08
N GLU A 683 18.52 1.35 -26.96
CA GLU A 683 18.36 0.05 -26.29
C GLU A 683 17.87 0.16 -24.82
N PRO A 684 17.17 -0.85 -24.29
CA PRO A 684 16.63 -0.82 -22.93
C PRO A 684 17.74 -0.77 -21.87
N ILE A 685 17.52 0.02 -20.82
CA ILE A 685 18.46 0.16 -19.70
C ILE A 685 18.04 -0.78 -18.57
N ALA A 686 18.90 -1.73 -18.20
CA ALA A 686 18.63 -2.67 -17.10
C ALA A 686 19.14 -2.20 -15.72
N THR A 687 19.94 -1.13 -15.66
CA THR A 687 20.53 -0.56 -14.43
C THR A 687 19.47 -0.18 -13.40
N GLU A 688 19.71 -0.44 -12.11
CA GLU A 688 18.79 -0.02 -11.05
C GLU A 688 18.85 1.49 -10.82
N GLU A 689 17.70 2.15 -10.69
CA GLU A 689 17.61 3.55 -10.28
C GLU A 689 17.61 3.69 -8.76
N ALA A 690 18.18 4.80 -8.29
CA ALA A 690 17.90 5.29 -6.96
C ALA A 690 16.54 6.02 -6.94
N ILE A 691 15.83 5.92 -5.83
CA ILE A 691 14.55 6.61 -5.58
C ILE A 691 14.68 7.50 -4.33
N ARG A 692 14.10 8.69 -4.38
CA ARG A 692 13.94 9.57 -3.21
C ARG A 692 12.50 10.03 -3.07
N LEU A 693 11.94 9.81 -1.88
CA LEU A 693 10.68 10.40 -1.44
C LEU A 693 10.92 11.68 -0.65
N ILE A 694 10.15 12.71 -0.98
CA ILE A 694 10.33 14.08 -0.53
C ILE A 694 8.95 14.63 -0.15
N LYS A 695 8.82 15.20 1.03
CA LYS A 695 7.66 16.00 1.44
C LYS A 695 7.89 17.43 1.01
N ILE A 696 7.02 18.00 0.19
CA ILE A 696 7.09 19.41 -0.22
C ILE A 696 5.90 20.19 0.36
N LYS A 697 6.14 21.40 0.85
CA LYS A 697 5.09 22.33 1.29
C LYS A 697 5.11 23.52 0.37
N LEU A 698 4.00 23.82 -0.30
CA LEU A 698 3.89 24.87 -1.31
C LEU A 698 2.87 25.91 -0.86
N GLN A 699 3.13 27.18 -1.19
CA GLN A 699 2.23 28.29 -0.93
C GLN A 699 2.23 29.23 -2.13
N VAL A 700 1.05 29.70 -2.53
CA VAL A 700 0.88 30.70 -3.59
C VAL A 700 1.48 32.03 -3.15
N THR A 701 2.18 32.69 -4.08
CA THR A 701 2.89 33.96 -3.82
C THR A 701 2.51 35.08 -4.78
N LYS A 702 2.09 34.76 -6.01
CA LYS A 702 1.69 35.73 -7.02
C LYS A 702 0.71 35.06 -7.99
N ILE A 703 -0.29 35.79 -8.45
CA ILE A 703 -1.19 35.37 -9.52
C ILE A 703 -1.12 36.44 -10.60
N GLU A 704 -0.71 36.04 -11.80
CA GLU A 704 -0.68 36.89 -12.98
C GLU A 704 -1.97 36.63 -13.78
N PRO A 705 -2.75 37.68 -14.08
CA PRO A 705 -3.94 37.51 -14.90
C PRO A 705 -3.55 36.93 -16.28
N PRO A 706 -4.48 36.26 -16.97
CA PRO A 706 -4.18 35.71 -18.28
C PRO A 706 -3.83 36.84 -19.26
N GLY A 707 -2.56 36.92 -19.65
CA GLY A 707 -2.02 38.06 -20.39
C GLY A 707 -2.70 38.29 -21.74
N SER A 708 -3.19 39.51 -21.93
CA SER A 708 -3.27 40.19 -23.22
C SER A 708 -1.85 40.39 -23.73
N GLY A 709 -1.51 39.84 -24.88
CA GLY A 709 -0.19 40.08 -25.47
C GLY A 709 -0.03 41.55 -25.81
N ASP A 710 0.97 42.21 -25.23
CA ASP A 710 1.55 43.47 -25.71
C ASP A 710 3.04 43.51 -25.32
N GLU A 711 3.87 43.23 -26.33
CA GLU A 711 5.23 43.68 -26.72
C GLU A 711 6.37 44.09 -25.74
N ASP A 712 6.24 44.12 -24.41
CA ASP A 712 7.34 44.60 -23.52
C ASP A 712 7.81 43.59 -22.43
N ASP A 713 7.98 42.31 -22.76
CA ASP A 713 8.31 41.23 -21.79
C ASP A 713 9.70 40.57 -21.99
N ASP A 714 10.68 41.35 -22.46
CA ASP A 714 12.06 40.90 -22.75
C ASP A 714 12.96 40.74 -21.49
N GLU A 715 12.52 41.14 -20.29
CA GLU A 715 13.31 40.96 -19.05
C GLU A 715 12.74 39.90 -18.07
N THR A 716 11.57 39.32 -18.36
CA THR A 716 10.94 38.27 -17.50
C THR A 716 10.51 36.98 -18.20
N GLY A 717 10.83 36.83 -19.49
CA GLY A 717 10.52 35.60 -20.22
C GLY A 717 9.05 35.52 -20.59
N GLY A 718 8.61 36.42 -21.48
CA GLY A 718 7.36 36.29 -22.23
C GLY A 718 7.25 34.88 -22.83
N ASP A 719 6.04 34.32 -22.83
CA ASP A 719 5.82 32.88 -22.93
C ASP A 719 6.05 32.27 -24.33
N GLY A 720 6.36 33.08 -25.35
CA GLY A 720 6.82 32.64 -26.68
C GLY A 720 5.89 31.65 -27.40
N LEU A 721 4.66 31.48 -26.90
CA LEU A 721 3.72 30.43 -27.28
C LEU A 721 2.71 30.99 -28.29
N ASP A 722 2.46 30.27 -29.39
CA ASP A 722 1.37 30.63 -30.31
C ASP A 722 0.02 30.24 -29.70
N TRP A 723 -0.75 31.28 -29.35
CA TRP A 723 -2.05 31.15 -28.67
C TRP A 723 -3.26 31.33 -29.60
N SER A 724 -3.05 31.44 -30.92
CA SER A 724 -4.11 31.70 -31.89
C SER A 724 -5.21 30.64 -31.93
N GLY A 725 -4.92 29.42 -31.46
CA GLY A 725 -5.83 28.27 -31.43
C GLY A 725 -6.56 27.98 -30.10
N PHE A 726 -6.32 28.74 -29.03
CA PHE A 726 -6.85 28.43 -27.69
C PHE A 726 -8.39 28.56 -27.64
N ARG A 727 -9.09 27.51 -27.19
CA ARG A 727 -10.55 27.49 -27.05
C ARG A 727 -10.95 27.44 -25.56
N GLY A 728 -11.31 28.59 -24.97
CA GLY A 728 -11.82 28.67 -23.60
C GLY A 728 -11.45 29.96 -22.87
N GLU A 729 -11.91 30.11 -21.63
CA GLU A 729 -11.42 31.16 -20.72
C GLU A 729 -10.01 30.78 -20.26
N ARG A 730 -9.03 31.68 -20.46
CA ARG A 730 -7.64 31.44 -20.06
C ARG A 730 -7.56 31.47 -18.53
N LEU A 731 -6.86 30.49 -17.96
CA LEU A 731 -6.52 30.51 -16.54
C LEU A 731 -5.28 31.40 -16.28
N PRO A 732 -5.20 32.05 -15.10
CA PRO A 732 -4.04 32.84 -14.71
C PRO A 732 -2.77 31.99 -14.57
N VAL A 733 -1.60 32.63 -14.62
CA VAL A 733 -0.32 32.01 -14.23
C VAL A 733 -0.16 32.19 -12.72
N VAL A 734 0.06 31.10 -11.99
CA VAL A 734 0.18 31.14 -10.53
C VAL A 734 1.61 30.78 -10.12
N HIS A 735 2.23 31.64 -9.33
CA HIS A 735 3.58 31.46 -8.80
C HIS A 735 3.50 30.99 -7.35
N PHE A 736 4.37 30.05 -7.01
CA PHE A 736 4.43 29.49 -5.66
C PHE A 736 5.85 29.41 -5.13
N ARG A 737 5.96 29.33 -3.81
CA ARG A 737 7.20 29.04 -3.09
C ARG A 737 6.94 28.01 -2.01
N GLY A 738 8.00 27.37 -1.53
CA GLY A 738 7.85 26.24 -0.64
C GLY A 738 9.15 25.72 -0.03
N THR A 739 9.00 24.64 0.71
CA THR A 739 10.11 23.86 1.26
C THR A 739 10.02 22.42 0.80
N SER A 740 11.17 21.78 0.69
CA SER A 740 11.37 20.40 0.28
C SER A 740 12.14 19.71 1.39
N ARG A 741 11.60 18.62 1.94
CA ARG A 741 12.25 17.82 2.98
C ARG A 741 12.30 16.36 2.57
N SER A 742 13.50 15.79 2.47
CA SER A 742 13.68 14.36 2.19
C SER A 742 13.19 13.51 3.36
N LEU A 743 12.51 12.41 3.06
CA LEU A 743 11.98 11.49 4.07
C LEU A 743 12.99 10.41 4.52
N HIS A 744 14.02 10.15 3.70
CA HIS A 744 15.04 9.13 3.94
C HIS A 744 16.42 9.66 4.29
N ALA A 745 16.63 10.96 4.09
CA ALA A 745 17.90 11.64 4.35
C ALA A 745 17.67 13.03 4.96
N SER A 746 16.67 13.17 5.84
CA SER A 746 16.32 14.46 6.46
C SER A 746 17.49 15.15 7.20
N TRP A 747 18.50 14.36 7.58
CA TRP A 747 19.75 14.81 8.21
C TRP A 747 20.82 15.31 7.22
N ASP A 748 20.69 15.07 5.92
CA ASP A 748 21.61 15.56 4.89
C ASP A 748 21.26 17.02 4.54
N PRO A 749 22.17 18.00 4.77
CA PRO A 749 21.93 19.40 4.44
C PRO A 749 21.64 19.64 2.95
N ASN A 750 22.06 18.71 2.07
CA ASN A 750 21.81 18.75 0.64
C ASN A 750 20.55 17.97 0.22
N ALA A 751 19.79 17.42 1.18
CA ALA A 751 18.54 16.71 0.90
C ALA A 751 17.29 17.58 1.12
N ASN A 752 17.45 18.75 1.76
CA ASN A 752 16.38 19.71 1.96
C ASN A 752 16.65 20.96 1.10
N SER A 753 15.61 21.49 0.46
CA SER A 753 15.71 22.68 -0.40
C SER A 753 14.54 23.62 -0.18
N ARG A 754 14.71 24.89 -0.59
CA ARG A 754 13.56 25.73 -0.89
C ARG A 754 13.08 25.41 -2.30
N ILE A 755 11.78 25.55 -2.53
CA ILE A 755 11.17 25.38 -3.85
C ILE A 755 10.56 26.71 -4.27
N ARG A 756 10.66 27.03 -5.55
CA ARG A 756 9.79 28.01 -6.22
C ARG A 756 9.31 27.46 -7.54
N GLY A 757 8.24 28.00 -8.08
CA GLY A 757 7.74 27.52 -9.37
C GLY A 757 6.55 28.30 -9.88
N THR A 758 6.05 27.85 -11.02
CA THR A 758 4.88 28.38 -11.70
C THR A 758 3.96 27.25 -12.16
N VAL A 759 2.66 27.54 -12.18
CA VAL A 759 1.62 26.68 -12.74
C VAL A 759 0.83 27.49 -13.77
N ARG A 760 0.61 26.90 -14.94
CA ARG A 760 -0.15 27.52 -16.03
C ARG A 760 -0.82 26.47 -16.90
N GLN A 761 -1.85 26.89 -17.63
CA GLN A 761 -2.51 26.05 -18.63
C GLN A 761 -1.74 26.05 -19.95
N THR A 762 -1.66 24.92 -20.65
CA THR A 762 -1.10 24.80 -22.00
C THR A 762 -2.15 25.16 -23.08
N PRO A 763 -1.76 25.37 -24.35
CA PRO A 763 -2.71 25.65 -25.42
C PRO A 763 -3.82 24.59 -25.61
N GLU A 764 -3.55 23.33 -25.26
CA GLU A 764 -4.49 22.21 -25.34
C GLU A 764 -5.36 22.05 -24.06
N GLY A 765 -5.14 22.87 -23.05
CA GLY A 765 -5.92 22.87 -21.81
C GLY A 765 -5.31 22.08 -20.65
N GLU A 766 -4.18 21.39 -20.85
CA GLU A 766 -3.46 20.65 -19.81
C GLU A 766 -2.76 21.60 -18.83
N ILE A 767 -2.47 21.14 -17.61
CA ILE A 767 -1.86 22.00 -16.58
C ILE A 767 -0.37 21.71 -16.45
N ARG A 768 0.45 22.68 -16.84
CA ARG A 768 1.91 22.63 -16.76
C ARG A 768 2.41 23.17 -15.44
N TRP A 769 3.38 22.46 -14.87
CA TRP A 769 4.11 22.81 -13.66
C TRP A 769 5.59 22.95 -13.95
N THR A 770 6.18 24.07 -13.53
CA THR A 770 7.62 24.30 -13.53
C THR A 770 8.09 24.49 -12.09
N THR A 771 9.12 23.76 -11.66
CA THR A 771 9.67 23.89 -10.29
C THR A 771 11.18 24.05 -10.30
N PHE A 772 11.70 24.82 -9.35
CA PHE A 772 13.12 25.06 -9.11
C PHE A 772 13.46 24.66 -7.67
N SER A 773 14.50 23.85 -7.50
CA SER A 773 15.04 23.46 -6.18
C SER A 773 16.25 24.32 -5.85
N ILE A 774 16.17 25.03 -4.73
CA ILE A 774 17.16 25.99 -4.26
C ILE A 774 17.88 25.42 -3.03
N PHE A 775 19.18 25.18 -3.14
CA PHE A 775 20.05 24.70 -2.05
C PHE A 775 21.04 25.80 -1.68
N HIS A 776 21.14 26.13 -0.40
CA HIS A 776 22.05 27.18 0.10
C HIS A 776 21.89 28.55 -0.61
N GLY A 777 20.70 28.84 -1.13
CA GLY A 777 20.41 30.08 -1.87
C GLY A 777 20.64 30.00 -3.38
N GLU A 778 21.18 28.90 -3.88
CA GLU A 778 21.44 28.67 -5.31
C GLU A 778 20.47 27.67 -5.90
N GLU A 779 19.93 27.97 -7.08
CA GLU A 779 19.18 26.99 -7.86
C GLU A 779 20.12 25.88 -8.32
N ARG A 780 19.65 24.64 -8.28
CA ARG A 780 20.42 23.48 -8.75
C ARG A 780 19.64 22.61 -9.70
N TRP A 781 18.39 22.35 -9.37
CA TRP A 781 17.55 21.46 -10.16
C TRP A 781 16.31 22.19 -10.64
N ARG A 782 15.94 21.94 -11.89
CA ARG A 782 14.67 22.34 -12.47
C ARG A 782 13.82 21.10 -12.75
N SER A 783 12.50 21.26 -12.81
CA SER A 783 11.61 20.22 -13.32
C SER A 783 10.44 20.81 -14.10
N GLU A 784 10.01 20.07 -15.11
CA GLU A 784 8.86 20.37 -15.96
C GLU A 784 7.92 19.16 -15.94
N GLY A 785 6.62 19.38 -15.71
CA GLY A 785 5.64 18.31 -15.63
C GLY A 785 4.22 18.74 -15.96
N ILE A 786 3.35 17.74 -16.14
CA ILE A 786 1.95 17.88 -16.50
C ILE A 786 1.08 17.26 -15.40
N GLN A 787 0.05 17.98 -14.96
CA GLN A 787 -0.96 17.46 -14.06
C GLN A 787 -1.90 16.53 -14.83
N VAL A 788 -1.89 15.25 -14.46
CA VAL A 788 -2.78 14.27 -15.08
C VAL A 788 -4.17 14.42 -14.48
N GLY A 789 -5.23 14.32 -15.29
CA GLY A 789 -6.62 14.39 -14.81
C GLY A 789 -7.20 15.81 -14.69
N GLY A 790 -6.48 16.82 -15.17
CA GLY A 790 -6.96 18.20 -15.22
C GLY A 790 -6.87 18.93 -13.88
N LEU A 791 -7.60 20.04 -13.76
CA LEU A 791 -7.54 20.95 -12.61
C LEU A 791 -7.80 20.23 -11.28
N ARG A 792 -6.98 20.53 -10.27
CA ARG A 792 -7.12 19.99 -8.90
C ARG A 792 -7.32 18.46 -8.82
N SER A 793 -6.77 17.74 -9.78
CA SER A 793 -6.82 16.29 -9.80
C SER A 793 -5.92 15.68 -8.71
N ALA A 794 -6.42 14.65 -8.03
CA ALA A 794 -5.64 13.88 -7.06
C ALA A 794 -4.57 12.97 -7.70
N ARG A 795 -4.59 12.81 -9.03
CA ARG A 795 -3.63 11.94 -9.75
C ARG A 795 -2.19 12.44 -9.67
N GLY A 796 -2.03 13.75 -9.51
CA GLY A 796 -0.75 14.42 -9.37
C GLY A 796 -0.12 14.85 -10.70
N VAL A 797 1.11 15.33 -10.59
CA VAL A 797 1.92 15.89 -11.67
C VAL A 797 3.02 14.90 -12.02
N LEU A 798 3.15 14.57 -13.31
CA LEU A 798 4.18 13.70 -13.86
C LEU A 798 5.12 14.50 -14.77
N GLY A 799 6.43 14.28 -14.67
CA GLY A 799 7.38 14.99 -15.51
C GLY A 799 8.82 14.57 -15.32
N ASN A 800 9.74 15.46 -15.72
CA ASN A 800 11.17 15.23 -15.64
C ASN A 800 11.83 16.32 -14.79
N TRP A 801 12.92 15.96 -14.09
CA TRP A 801 13.84 16.89 -13.46
C TRP A 801 15.18 16.86 -14.20
N PHE A 802 15.89 17.98 -14.21
CA PHE A 802 17.15 18.17 -14.92
C PHE A 802 17.99 19.30 -14.28
N ASP A 803 19.21 19.49 -14.77
CA ASP A 803 20.10 20.57 -14.34
C ASP A 803 19.50 21.96 -14.63
N LYS A 804 19.68 22.91 -13.70
CA LYS A 804 19.11 24.26 -13.86
C LYS A 804 19.63 25.02 -15.09
N ASP A 805 20.84 24.73 -15.54
CA ASP A 805 21.53 25.47 -16.61
C ASP A 805 21.29 24.87 -17.98
N TYR A 806 20.36 23.93 -18.10
CA TYR A 806 20.08 23.25 -19.38
C TYR A 806 21.35 22.58 -19.94
N ASP A 807 22.14 21.97 -19.05
CA ASP A 807 23.33 21.23 -19.44
C ASP A 807 22.92 19.92 -20.13
N GLU A 808 23.26 19.80 -21.42
CA GLU A 808 23.00 18.62 -22.25
C GLU A 808 23.74 17.37 -21.75
N HIS A 809 24.79 17.54 -20.94
CA HIS A 809 25.52 16.48 -20.24
C HIS A 809 25.14 16.37 -18.76
N GLY A 810 24.19 17.19 -18.32
CA GLY A 810 23.72 17.28 -16.95
C GLY A 810 22.87 16.07 -16.55
N PRO A 811 22.69 15.84 -15.25
CA PRO A 811 21.82 14.78 -14.77
C PRO A 811 20.35 15.12 -15.06
N ALA A 812 19.58 14.12 -15.48
CA ALA A 812 18.14 14.21 -15.67
C ALA A 812 17.46 12.91 -15.23
N GLY A 813 16.16 12.97 -14.97
CA GLY A 813 15.36 11.78 -14.65
C GLY A 813 13.89 12.09 -14.40
N PRO A 814 13.06 11.07 -14.07
CA PRO A 814 11.64 11.26 -13.87
C PRO A 814 11.34 11.79 -12.47
N THR A 815 10.27 12.58 -12.37
CA THR A 815 9.73 13.10 -11.12
C THR A 815 8.20 13.06 -11.15
N ALA A 816 7.59 12.83 -9.99
CA ALA A 816 6.16 13.08 -9.82
C ALA A 816 5.87 13.69 -8.47
N PHE A 817 4.75 14.40 -8.35
CA PHE A 817 4.25 14.85 -7.05
C PHE A 817 2.73 14.94 -7.01
N TRP A 818 2.15 14.62 -5.85
CA TRP A 818 0.70 14.61 -5.63
C TRP A 818 0.37 15.22 -4.26
N LYS A 819 -0.80 15.85 -4.17
CA LYS A 819 -1.21 16.59 -2.98
C LYS A 819 -1.72 15.63 -1.91
N VAL A 820 -1.42 15.92 -0.65
CA VAL A 820 -1.80 15.09 0.51
C VAL A 820 -2.73 15.81 1.47
N THR A 821 -2.48 17.09 1.76
CA THR A 821 -3.36 17.92 2.59
C THR A 821 -3.25 19.39 2.18
N ASP A 822 -4.31 20.18 2.42
CA ASP A 822 -4.26 21.64 2.30
C ASP A 822 -3.49 22.29 3.46
N ASP A 823 -3.23 21.54 4.53
CA ASP A 823 -2.57 22.06 5.72
C ASP A 823 -1.09 22.39 5.47
N LEU A 824 -0.71 23.58 5.93
CA LEU A 824 0.66 24.08 5.94
C LEU A 824 1.34 23.96 7.31
N GLU A 825 0.60 23.67 8.38
CA GLU A 825 1.16 23.58 9.74
C GLU A 825 2.24 22.49 9.84
N GLU A 826 3.29 22.76 10.61
CA GLU A 826 4.17 21.69 11.05
C GLU A 826 3.38 20.83 12.03
N GLU A 827 3.38 19.49 11.83
CA GLU A 827 2.93 18.57 12.87
C GLU A 827 3.62 19.01 14.16
N LYS A 828 2.86 19.58 15.09
CA LYS A 828 3.34 19.86 16.44
C LYS A 828 3.91 18.53 16.91
N THR A 829 5.18 18.54 17.28
CA THR A 829 5.88 17.44 17.90
C THR A 829 5.13 17.02 19.18
N GLY A 830 4.15 16.14 19.02
CA GLY A 830 3.22 15.77 20.09
C GLY A 830 1.77 15.60 19.65
N SER A 831 1.50 14.79 18.60
CA SER A 831 0.24 14.04 18.40
C SER A 831 0.19 13.41 17.01
N ALA A 832 1.06 12.43 16.74
CA ALA A 832 0.89 11.55 15.58
C ALA A 832 -0.08 10.41 15.96
N SER A 833 -1.35 10.77 16.15
CA SER A 833 -2.47 9.84 16.19
C SER A 833 -3.64 10.57 15.57
N VAL A 834 -4.28 9.92 14.59
CA VAL A 834 -5.36 10.41 13.74
C VAL A 834 -4.84 11.13 12.48
N PHE A 835 -4.68 10.36 11.40
CA PHE A 835 -5.16 10.64 10.03
C PHE A 835 -4.48 9.69 9.04
N PHE A 836 -4.97 8.45 8.99
CA PHE A 836 -4.82 7.53 7.85
C PHE A 836 -6.05 6.61 7.86
N HIS A 837 -7.16 7.10 7.32
CA HIS A 837 -8.33 6.32 6.93
C HIS A 837 -8.76 6.82 5.54
N THR A 838 -8.31 6.12 4.51
CA THR A 838 -9.09 5.65 3.35
C THR A 838 -8.26 4.65 2.55
#